data_AF-A0A2Z4FGL0-F1
#
_entry.id   AF-A0A2Z4FGL0-F1
#
_cell.length_a   1.000
_cell.length_b   1.000
_cell.length_c   1.000
_cell.angle_alpha   90.00
_cell.angle_beta   90.00
_cell.angle_gamma   90.00
#
_symmetry.space_group_name_H-M   'P 1'
#
loop_
_entity.id
_entity.type
_entity.pdbx_description
1 polymer ?
#
loop_
_entity_poly.entity_id
_entity_poly.type
_entity_poly.pdbx_seq_one_letter_code
_entity_poly.pdbx_strand_id
1 'polypeptide(L)'
;MSDGFVTPDLDELSEAGLVEDSQVEGELVDGLAGALESEGLSPEDILAENFRLRWQAILEMPADEVLARVDEELGEQPQEAREILSLLLAQELGYRRLLRREHTPALQQKPLWDILAAENFEQLSVPAALAVERIARSTRPERAAFHPMAALATVALWRHGDIEQQAGAERLLSIFALPDDPEWLYTLVGVLRVAEPQPGEAEDPRGLLALAEIQLRAKYWDAVAFIVGFYLVLEYAPRRAGSPIAYLLKACDRAAEQEPREVRRWLDLLADATLGGQLNFSWVEKPMRAAIRLSIDASERETRLRKWHDQRPYEADYPRLANLYNALLAALGDKDEETREQARRALLDEVEQTVGFNPMRAQRLLELMAIREHARRRPAGFSGRLDYAVEQVAEKAQLSEADEKLVRLYVSNYNIEPHALYLVRKTLDRVHWEDETQAPGPQALEMYLVISDYERAFEHLTCKFDGVTLDHADKDAAARVKYFVEKRLDPNHLTRLVRTLFTPLEWLGASLGHFEIISSLVERSLGILDKRIQDIDLADQVVEEYREAGIEIDSFEDVAGLNMGQIDATLRDRRTMRMLLGAVAGGLSGGLAPFGWAALSLADAPILLALSADICSRFCWYYGFDPREHPELPIEIIAVALGGSRAEAIEPMLLRQNLSEYALRKSLMVGAVAHGSVTQMGARTLGRFMQQQLGPQASKQVNDLARRAVTSNFQRRAAEAVPSKALPIVGALLGASLNVALIYDVCEAAQAVLTDRFLERKYPEWIRKFDPETHGAPDISLD
;
A
#
# COMPACT_ATOMS: atom_id res chain seq x y z
N MET A 1 -6.86 -4.46 7.00
CA MET A 1 -7.56 -3.98 8.22
C MET A 1 -6.81 -2.79 8.80
N SER A 2 -6.85 -1.64 8.12
CA SER A 2 -6.32 -0.35 8.60
C SER A 2 -7.28 0.81 8.26
N ASP A 3 -8.58 0.53 8.15
CA ASP A 3 -9.60 1.45 7.59
C ASP A 3 -10.05 2.56 8.56
N GLY A 4 -9.21 2.90 9.56
CA GLY A 4 -9.57 3.83 10.65
C GLY A 4 -8.94 5.22 10.58
N PHE A 5 -7.79 5.40 9.91
CA PHE A 5 -7.08 6.67 9.84
C PHE A 5 -7.58 7.51 8.66
N VAL A 6 -7.72 8.83 8.87
CA VAL A 6 -8.15 9.73 7.80
C VAL A 6 -7.00 9.96 6.83
N THR A 7 -7.05 9.31 5.67
CA THR A 7 -6.04 9.45 4.61
C THR A 7 -6.45 10.56 3.64
N PRO A 8 -5.58 11.55 3.36
CA PRO A 8 -5.89 12.61 2.41
C PRO A 8 -6.13 12.06 1.00
N ASP A 9 -7.19 12.51 0.32
CA ASP A 9 -7.46 12.19 -1.09
C ASP A 9 -6.53 13.02 -1.99
N LEU A 10 -6.18 12.46 -3.12
CA LEU A 10 -4.96 12.79 -3.84
C LEU A 10 -5.23 13.60 -5.09
N ASP A 11 -6.45 13.46 -5.61
CA ASP A 11 -7.01 14.37 -6.58
C ASP A 11 -7.21 15.77 -5.96
N GLU A 12 -7.47 15.84 -4.65
CA GLU A 12 -7.74 17.07 -3.89
C GLU A 12 -6.48 17.95 -3.68
N LEU A 13 -5.31 17.33 -3.55
CA LEU A 13 -4.01 18.00 -3.44
C LEU A 13 -3.54 18.66 -4.76
N SER A 14 -4.15 18.29 -5.89
CA SER A 14 -3.75 18.76 -7.21
C SER A 14 -4.49 20.04 -7.66
N GLU A 15 -5.66 20.34 -7.08
CA GLU A 15 -6.57 21.39 -7.57
C GLU A 15 -6.28 22.81 -7.03
N ALA A 16 -5.38 22.99 -6.05
CA ALA A 16 -5.16 24.25 -5.32
C ALA A 16 -4.31 25.34 -6.05
N GLY A 17 -4.13 25.26 -7.37
CA GLY A 17 -3.15 26.08 -8.12
C GLY A 17 -3.50 27.57 -8.29
N LEU A 18 -2.55 28.47 -7.97
CA LEU A 18 -2.56 29.90 -8.34
C LEU A 18 -1.13 30.41 -8.64
N VAL A 19 -0.92 31.09 -9.78
CA VAL A 19 0.36 31.66 -10.27
C VAL A 19 0.14 33.07 -10.85
N GLU A 20 1.04 34.02 -10.59
CA GLU A 20 1.54 35.03 -11.56
C GLU A 20 2.91 35.64 -11.16
N ASP A 21 3.64 36.16 -12.15
CA ASP A 21 5.10 36.30 -12.33
C ASP A 21 5.91 37.21 -11.37
N SER A 22 7.22 36.90 -11.17
CA SER A 22 8.36 37.80 -11.49
C SER A 22 9.76 37.30 -11.04
N GLN A 23 10.78 37.91 -11.64
CA GLN A 23 12.19 37.56 -11.81
C GLN A 23 13.10 37.85 -10.61
N VAL A 24 13.89 36.90 -10.06
CA VAL A 24 15.23 37.11 -9.43
C VAL A 24 15.94 35.74 -9.25
N GLU A 25 17.13 35.51 -9.82
CA GLU A 25 17.82 34.19 -9.79
C GLU A 25 19.37 34.27 -9.63
N GLY A 26 19.89 35.08 -8.68
CA GLY A 26 21.32 35.45 -8.69
C GLY A 26 22.31 34.75 -7.73
N GLU A 27 21.96 34.43 -6.48
CA GLU A 27 23.01 34.42 -5.41
C GLU A 27 23.08 33.18 -4.50
N LEU A 28 22.31 32.11 -4.74
CA LEU A 28 22.18 30.99 -3.77
C LEU A 28 23.04 29.74 -4.05
N VAL A 29 23.73 29.66 -5.20
CA VAL A 29 24.41 28.42 -5.63
C VAL A 29 25.89 28.34 -5.20
N ASP A 30 26.52 29.45 -4.80
CA ASP A 30 27.99 29.48 -4.60
C ASP A 30 28.49 29.03 -3.21
N GLY A 31 27.61 28.84 -2.21
CA GLY A 31 28.03 28.60 -0.82
C GLY A 31 28.24 27.14 -0.41
N LEU A 32 27.50 26.20 -1.01
CA LEU A 32 27.48 24.79 -0.57
C LEU A 32 28.57 23.92 -1.21
N ALA A 33 29.16 24.38 -2.32
CA ALA A 33 30.21 23.65 -3.04
C ALA A 33 31.57 23.67 -2.32
N GLY A 34 31.85 24.68 -1.48
CA GLY A 34 33.20 24.89 -0.92
C GLY A 34 33.57 24.05 0.29
N ALA A 35 32.61 23.44 1.00
CA ALA A 35 32.88 22.73 2.26
C ALA A 35 33.00 21.20 2.10
N LEU A 36 32.32 20.61 1.12
CA LEU A 36 32.36 19.17 0.81
C LEU A 36 33.56 18.77 -0.08
N GLU A 37 34.21 19.74 -0.74
CA GLU A 37 35.41 19.56 -1.56
C GLU A 37 36.70 19.29 -0.75
N SER A 38 36.69 19.42 0.58
CA SER A 38 37.92 19.37 1.38
C SER A 38 38.39 17.96 1.80
N GLU A 39 37.49 16.96 1.90
CA GLU A 39 37.85 15.55 2.18
C GLU A 39 37.19 14.50 1.26
N GLY A 40 36.13 14.86 0.53
CA GLY A 40 35.74 14.20 -0.72
C GLY A 40 35.05 12.81 -0.68
N LEU A 41 34.56 12.28 0.45
CA LEU A 41 33.80 11.00 0.46
C LEU A 41 32.52 11.04 1.35
N SER A 42 31.46 10.37 0.89
CA SER A 42 30.10 10.36 1.45
C SER A 42 29.77 9.12 2.33
N PRO A 43 28.68 9.16 3.11
CA PRO A 43 28.12 8.04 3.85
C PRO A 43 27.87 6.74 3.11
N GLU A 44 27.31 6.88 1.90
CA GLU A 44 27.05 5.76 1.02
C GLU A 44 28.39 5.14 0.58
N ASP A 45 29.45 5.95 0.48
CA ASP A 45 30.78 5.53 0.10
C ASP A 45 31.38 4.53 1.11
N ILE A 46 31.08 4.63 2.42
CA ILE A 46 31.63 3.76 3.50
C ILE A 46 30.86 2.43 3.65
N LEU A 47 29.54 2.43 3.48
CA LEU A 47 28.75 1.19 3.45
C LEU A 47 29.02 0.38 2.19
N ALA A 48 29.10 1.10 1.07
CA ALA A 48 29.68 0.58 -0.14
C ALA A 48 31.10 0.08 0.14
N GLU A 49 31.91 0.77 0.96
CA GLU A 49 33.26 0.34 1.33
C GLU A 49 33.29 -0.96 2.15
N ASN A 50 32.47 -1.17 3.18
CA ASN A 50 32.45 -2.42 3.96
C ASN A 50 31.96 -3.63 3.15
N PHE A 51 30.88 -3.45 2.38
CA PHE A 51 30.46 -4.46 1.41
C PHE A 51 31.55 -4.68 0.36
N ARG A 52 32.16 -3.62 -0.16
CA ARG A 52 33.27 -3.66 -1.12
C ARG A 52 34.50 -4.32 -0.54
N LEU A 53 34.78 -4.22 0.76
CA LEU A 53 35.90 -4.87 1.44
C LEU A 53 35.64 -6.37 1.62
N ARG A 54 34.45 -6.76 2.08
CA ARG A 54 34.05 -8.19 2.14
C ARG A 54 34.01 -8.79 0.74
N TRP A 55 33.46 -8.04 -0.21
CA TRP A 55 33.41 -8.41 -1.62
C TRP A 55 34.80 -8.46 -2.25
N GLN A 56 35.69 -7.53 -1.94
CA GLN A 56 37.06 -7.50 -2.46
C GLN A 56 37.85 -8.67 -1.88
N ALA A 57 37.65 -9.00 -0.61
CA ALA A 57 38.17 -10.23 -0.02
C ALA A 57 37.64 -11.47 -0.75
N ILE A 58 36.33 -11.54 -1.04
CA ILE A 58 35.72 -12.65 -1.80
C ILE A 58 36.21 -12.70 -3.26
N LEU A 59 36.38 -11.55 -3.92
CA LEU A 59 36.89 -11.43 -5.29
C LEU A 59 38.35 -11.89 -5.42
N GLU A 60 39.13 -11.66 -4.37
CA GLU A 60 40.53 -12.06 -4.27
C GLU A 60 40.68 -13.54 -3.87
N MET A 61 39.65 -14.14 -3.26
CA MET A 61 39.60 -15.57 -2.96
C MET A 61 39.33 -16.41 -4.23
N PRO A 62 40.04 -17.53 -4.42
CA PRO A 62 39.68 -18.55 -5.41
C PRO A 62 38.26 -19.07 -5.16
N ALA A 63 37.51 -19.36 -6.22
CA ALA A 63 36.12 -19.82 -6.12
C ALA A 63 35.95 -21.07 -5.23
N ASP A 64 36.93 -22.00 -5.28
CA ASP A 64 36.94 -23.21 -4.46
C ASP A 64 37.10 -22.88 -2.95
N GLU A 65 37.84 -21.83 -2.61
CA GLU A 65 38.01 -21.37 -1.22
C GLU A 65 36.73 -20.71 -0.69
N VAL A 66 36.06 -19.90 -1.53
CA VAL A 66 34.75 -19.32 -1.19
C VAL A 66 33.72 -20.43 -0.92
N LEU A 67 33.70 -21.45 -1.77
CA LEU A 67 32.84 -22.62 -1.60
C LEU A 67 33.18 -23.39 -0.31
N ALA A 68 34.45 -23.69 -0.05
CA ALA A 68 34.86 -24.37 1.19
C ALA A 68 34.44 -23.57 2.43
N ARG A 69 34.65 -22.25 2.40
CA ARG A 69 34.28 -21.35 3.51
C ARG A 69 32.78 -21.34 3.79
N VAL A 70 31.95 -21.31 2.74
CA VAL A 70 30.49 -21.36 2.91
C VAL A 70 30.04 -22.68 3.57
N ASP A 71 30.67 -23.80 3.21
CA ASP A 71 30.34 -25.11 3.79
C ASP A 71 30.81 -25.23 5.25
N GLU A 72 32.00 -24.72 5.57
CA GLU A 72 32.61 -24.84 6.89
C GLU A 72 32.05 -23.83 7.91
N GLU A 73 31.84 -22.57 7.49
CA GLU A 73 31.56 -21.46 8.42
C GLU A 73 30.08 -21.05 8.43
N LEU A 74 29.37 -21.21 7.31
CA LEU A 74 28.04 -20.60 7.11
C LEU A 74 26.91 -21.62 6.94
N GLY A 75 27.17 -22.90 7.23
CA GLY A 75 26.17 -23.97 7.15
C GLY A 75 24.90 -23.69 7.99
N GLU A 76 25.04 -22.99 9.13
CA GLU A 76 23.91 -22.60 10.00
C GLU A 76 23.30 -21.22 9.65
N GLN A 77 23.98 -20.46 8.76
CA GLN A 77 23.66 -19.08 8.40
C GLN A 77 23.28 -18.97 6.91
N PRO A 78 22.11 -19.51 6.50
CA PRO A 78 21.77 -19.66 5.09
C PRO A 78 21.58 -18.33 4.35
N GLN A 79 21.36 -17.21 5.05
CA GLN A 79 21.26 -15.89 4.44
C GLN A 79 22.62 -15.38 3.99
N GLU A 80 23.61 -15.38 4.88
CA GLU A 80 24.99 -14.97 4.57
C GLU A 80 25.60 -15.86 3.49
N ALA A 81 25.37 -17.18 3.58
CA ALA A 81 25.77 -18.13 2.56
C ALA A 81 25.21 -17.76 1.17
N ARG A 82 23.92 -17.41 1.07
CA ARG A 82 23.32 -16.98 -0.20
C ARG A 82 23.95 -15.71 -0.75
N GLU A 83 24.21 -14.73 0.10
CA GLU A 83 24.80 -13.46 -0.31
C GLU A 83 26.20 -13.68 -0.88
N ILE A 84 27.06 -14.44 -0.19
CA ILE A 84 28.42 -14.77 -0.65
C ILE A 84 28.40 -15.58 -1.95
N LEU A 85 27.52 -16.57 -2.07
CA LEU A 85 27.41 -17.37 -3.29
C LEU A 85 26.86 -16.54 -4.47
N SER A 86 25.93 -15.62 -4.22
CA SER A 86 25.42 -14.71 -5.26
C SER A 86 26.48 -13.73 -5.75
N LEU A 87 27.36 -13.33 -4.84
CA LEU A 87 28.53 -12.53 -5.11
C LEU A 87 29.50 -13.30 -6.01
N LEU A 88 29.82 -14.56 -5.69
CA LEU A 88 30.63 -15.42 -6.57
C LEU A 88 30.03 -15.51 -7.99
N LEU A 89 28.71 -15.68 -8.10
CA LEU A 89 28.01 -15.67 -9.40
C LEU A 89 28.14 -14.33 -10.13
N ALA A 90 28.06 -13.21 -9.39
CA ALA A 90 28.22 -11.88 -9.96
C ALA A 90 29.63 -11.69 -10.58
N GLN A 91 30.66 -12.22 -9.93
CA GLN A 91 32.04 -12.18 -10.44
C GLN A 91 32.17 -12.91 -11.79
N GLU A 92 31.63 -14.11 -11.88
CA GLU A 92 31.73 -14.98 -13.05
C GLU A 92 30.98 -14.42 -14.25
N LEU A 93 29.80 -13.85 -14.02
CA LEU A 93 28.99 -13.21 -15.07
C LEU A 93 29.50 -11.81 -15.48
N GLY A 94 30.66 -11.39 -14.98
CA GLY A 94 31.30 -10.14 -15.39
C GLY A 94 30.68 -8.88 -14.77
N TYR A 95 29.90 -9.01 -13.68
CA TYR A 95 29.32 -7.87 -12.97
C TYR A 95 30.34 -7.02 -12.21
N ARG A 96 31.64 -7.37 -12.26
CA ARG A 96 32.76 -6.60 -11.67
C ARG A 96 32.69 -5.10 -11.95
N ARG A 97 32.18 -4.67 -13.11
CA ARG A 97 32.02 -3.25 -13.48
C ARG A 97 30.81 -2.57 -12.84
N LEU A 98 29.71 -3.29 -12.64
CA LEU A 98 28.52 -2.77 -11.95
C LEU A 98 28.74 -2.63 -10.45
N LEU A 99 29.65 -3.44 -9.88
CA LEU A 99 30.07 -3.38 -8.47
C LEU A 99 30.98 -2.19 -8.13
N ARG A 100 31.54 -1.50 -9.14
CA ARG A 100 32.23 -0.21 -8.91
C ARG A 100 31.25 0.97 -8.75
N ARG A 101 29.95 0.73 -8.94
CA ARG A 101 28.88 1.70 -8.75
C ARG A 101 28.04 1.25 -7.55
N GLU A 102 27.70 2.15 -6.64
CA GLU A 102 27.18 1.94 -5.28
C GLU A 102 25.75 1.32 -5.19
N HIS A 103 25.42 0.33 -6.01
CA HIS A 103 24.08 -0.25 -6.09
C HIS A 103 24.04 -1.72 -5.66
N THR A 104 24.22 -1.91 -4.36
CA THR A 104 24.40 -3.19 -3.67
C THR A 104 23.16 -4.14 -3.66
N PRO A 105 21.91 -3.69 -3.46
CA PRO A 105 20.77 -4.60 -3.32
C PRO A 105 20.35 -5.28 -4.64
N ALA A 106 20.46 -4.55 -5.75
CA ALA A 106 20.15 -5.10 -7.07
C ALA A 106 21.11 -6.23 -7.47
N LEU A 107 22.35 -6.20 -6.97
CA LEU A 107 23.39 -7.19 -7.29
C LEU A 107 23.21 -8.53 -6.58
N GLN A 108 22.44 -8.61 -5.50
CA GLN A 108 22.19 -9.88 -4.81
C GLN A 108 21.32 -10.83 -5.64
N GLN A 109 20.31 -10.30 -6.34
CA GLN A 109 19.38 -11.13 -7.13
C GLN A 109 19.67 -11.05 -8.63
N LYS A 110 20.26 -9.97 -9.14
CA LYS A 110 20.48 -9.78 -10.59
C LYS A 110 21.24 -10.94 -11.25
N PRO A 111 22.38 -11.42 -10.73
CA PRO A 111 23.08 -12.58 -11.29
C PRO A 111 22.15 -13.79 -11.43
N LEU A 112 21.27 -14.01 -10.45
CA LEU A 112 20.31 -15.12 -10.45
C LEU A 112 19.18 -14.93 -11.48
N TRP A 113 18.75 -13.69 -11.72
CA TRP A 113 17.84 -13.37 -12.82
C TRP A 113 18.47 -13.62 -14.19
N ASP A 114 19.75 -13.29 -14.36
CA ASP A 114 20.43 -13.40 -15.65
C ASP A 114 20.72 -14.86 -16.05
N ILE A 115 21.01 -15.74 -15.09
CA ILE A 115 21.19 -17.17 -15.36
C ILE A 115 19.89 -17.91 -15.68
N LEU A 116 18.73 -17.23 -15.67
CA LEU A 116 17.50 -17.79 -16.25
C LEU A 116 17.56 -17.82 -17.79
N ALA A 117 18.50 -17.10 -18.41
CA ALA A 117 18.80 -17.25 -19.83
C ALA A 117 19.79 -18.41 -20.04
N ALA A 118 19.50 -19.29 -21.01
CA ALA A 118 20.31 -20.49 -21.29
C ALA A 118 21.78 -20.13 -21.56
N GLU A 119 22.00 -19.09 -22.36
CA GLU A 119 23.34 -18.61 -22.75
C GLU A 119 24.21 -18.24 -21.56
N ASN A 120 23.63 -17.60 -20.53
CA ASN A 120 24.36 -17.21 -19.32
C ASN A 120 24.59 -18.40 -18.40
N PHE A 121 23.64 -19.34 -18.34
CA PHE A 121 23.77 -20.56 -17.54
C PHE A 121 24.84 -21.50 -18.09
N GLU A 122 24.88 -21.71 -19.40
CA GLU A 122 25.87 -22.56 -20.08
C GLU A 122 27.31 -22.04 -19.96
N GLN A 123 27.47 -20.72 -19.75
CA GLN A 123 28.76 -20.08 -19.55
C GLN A 123 29.29 -20.19 -18.11
N LEU A 124 28.49 -20.73 -17.18
CA LEU A 124 28.91 -20.87 -15.79
C LEU A 124 30.08 -21.86 -15.66
N SER A 125 31.11 -21.44 -14.92
CA SER A 125 32.18 -22.34 -14.50
C SER A 125 31.65 -23.40 -13.52
N VAL A 126 32.40 -24.49 -13.34
CA VAL A 126 32.02 -25.56 -12.38
C VAL A 126 31.78 -25.02 -10.96
N PRO A 127 32.65 -24.13 -10.40
CA PRO A 127 32.38 -23.51 -9.10
C PRO A 127 31.11 -22.67 -9.06
N ALA A 128 30.82 -21.93 -10.14
CA ALA A 128 29.61 -21.12 -10.25
C ALA A 128 28.34 -21.99 -10.29
N ALA A 129 28.34 -23.06 -11.08
CA ALA A 129 27.26 -24.03 -11.10
C ALA A 129 27.02 -24.65 -9.71
N LEU A 130 28.08 -25.00 -8.98
CA LEU A 130 27.97 -25.49 -7.60
C LEU A 130 27.39 -24.43 -6.64
N ALA A 131 27.74 -23.15 -6.83
CA ALA A 131 27.15 -22.06 -6.07
C ALA A 131 25.63 -21.96 -6.30
N VAL A 132 25.16 -22.09 -7.55
CA VAL A 132 23.71 -22.13 -7.86
C VAL A 132 23.04 -23.30 -7.13
N GLU A 133 23.62 -24.50 -7.16
CA GLU A 133 23.09 -25.67 -6.45
C GLU A 133 22.97 -25.44 -4.93
N ARG A 134 23.98 -24.82 -4.32
CA ARG A 134 23.96 -24.52 -2.88
C ARG A 134 22.93 -23.44 -2.53
N ILE A 135 22.80 -22.40 -3.36
CA ILE A 135 21.74 -21.38 -3.19
C ILE A 135 20.36 -22.05 -3.28
N ALA A 136 20.13 -22.94 -4.24
CA ALA A 136 18.86 -23.66 -4.41
C ALA A 136 18.50 -24.49 -3.16
N ARG A 137 19.49 -25.16 -2.55
CA ARG A 137 19.31 -26.00 -1.36
C ARG A 137 19.31 -25.23 -0.03
N SER A 138 19.54 -23.92 -0.05
CA SER A 138 19.65 -23.09 1.16
C SER A 138 18.31 -22.76 1.85
N THR A 139 17.18 -23.19 1.28
CA THR A 139 15.85 -23.02 1.90
C THR A 139 15.72 -23.99 3.07
N ARG A 140 15.42 -23.45 4.25
CA ARG A 140 15.22 -24.26 5.46
C ARG A 140 14.00 -25.18 5.27
N PRO A 141 14.08 -26.47 5.61
CA PRO A 141 12.96 -27.42 5.47
C PRO A 141 11.68 -27.01 6.21
N GLU A 142 11.79 -26.19 7.26
CA GLU A 142 10.67 -25.70 8.06
C GLU A 142 9.83 -24.61 7.35
N ARG A 143 10.35 -24.00 6.28
CA ARG A 143 9.61 -22.97 5.54
C ARG A 143 8.72 -23.60 4.48
N ALA A 144 7.49 -23.10 4.37
CA ALA A 144 6.55 -23.52 3.33
C ALA A 144 6.90 -22.98 1.94
N ALA A 145 7.63 -21.86 1.86
CA ALA A 145 8.00 -21.18 0.63
C ALA A 145 9.52 -20.95 0.52
N PHE A 146 10.00 -20.86 -0.71
CA PHE A 146 11.39 -20.53 -1.02
C PHE A 146 11.77 -19.13 -0.53
N HIS A 147 13.06 -18.98 -0.20
CA HIS A 147 13.68 -17.66 -0.26
C HIS A 147 13.79 -17.20 -1.73
N PRO A 148 13.57 -15.91 -2.08
CA PRO A 148 13.58 -15.45 -3.48
C PRO A 148 14.82 -15.87 -4.29
N MET A 149 16.02 -15.74 -3.71
CA MET A 149 17.27 -16.19 -4.36
C MET A 149 17.33 -17.71 -4.57
N ALA A 150 16.85 -18.49 -3.60
CA ALA A 150 16.80 -19.95 -3.70
C ALA A 150 15.78 -20.38 -4.76
N ALA A 151 14.65 -19.69 -4.89
CA ALA A 151 13.68 -19.91 -5.96
C ALA A 151 14.31 -19.67 -7.34
N LEU A 152 15.00 -18.54 -7.55
CA LEU A 152 15.65 -18.24 -8.83
C LEU A 152 16.71 -19.28 -9.20
N ALA A 153 17.58 -19.64 -8.26
CA ALA A 153 18.60 -20.67 -8.47
C ALA A 153 17.96 -22.03 -8.80
N THR A 154 16.89 -22.41 -8.11
CA THR A 154 16.17 -23.66 -8.36
C THR A 154 15.52 -23.64 -9.74
N VAL A 155 14.89 -22.54 -10.14
CA VAL A 155 14.29 -22.41 -11.48
C VAL A 155 15.36 -22.46 -12.57
N ALA A 156 16.53 -21.85 -12.36
CA ALA A 156 17.65 -21.91 -13.29
C ALA A 156 18.16 -23.36 -13.50
N LEU A 157 18.40 -24.09 -12.39
CA LEU A 157 18.82 -25.50 -12.43
C LEU A 157 17.76 -26.40 -13.07
N TRP A 158 16.49 -26.16 -12.77
CA TRP A 158 15.39 -26.91 -13.37
C TRP A 158 15.34 -26.70 -14.88
N ARG A 159 15.52 -25.47 -15.36
CA ARG A 159 15.44 -25.13 -16.78
C ARG A 159 16.66 -25.61 -17.56
N HIS A 160 17.86 -25.32 -17.07
CA HIS A 160 19.11 -25.39 -17.83
C HIS A 160 20.17 -26.36 -17.28
N GLY A 161 19.98 -26.90 -16.07
CA GLY A 161 20.94 -27.83 -15.46
C GLY A 161 21.11 -29.13 -16.25
N ASP A 162 21.97 -30.04 -15.80
CA ASP A 162 22.01 -31.40 -16.34
C ASP A 162 20.82 -32.25 -15.85
N ILE A 163 20.73 -33.52 -16.29
CA ILE A 163 19.61 -34.41 -15.94
C ILE A 163 19.44 -34.57 -14.42
N GLU A 164 20.54 -34.63 -13.66
CA GLU A 164 20.51 -34.81 -12.21
C GLU A 164 20.08 -33.52 -11.51
N GLN A 165 20.64 -32.39 -11.91
CA GLN A 165 20.29 -31.05 -11.43
C GLN A 165 18.82 -30.73 -11.70
N GLN A 166 18.34 -30.99 -12.91
CA GLN A 166 16.95 -30.80 -13.31
C GLN A 166 16.00 -31.61 -12.42
N ALA A 167 16.30 -32.90 -12.20
CA ALA A 167 15.50 -33.77 -11.35
C ALA A 167 15.56 -33.34 -9.87
N GLY A 168 16.71 -32.85 -9.40
CA GLY A 168 16.87 -32.28 -8.06
C GLY A 168 16.03 -31.01 -7.86
N ALA A 169 16.06 -30.11 -8.84
CA ALA A 169 15.32 -28.87 -8.82
C ALA A 169 13.79 -29.08 -8.95
N GLU A 170 13.34 -30.02 -9.78
CA GLU A 170 11.91 -30.40 -9.86
C GLU A 170 11.42 -30.95 -8.52
N ARG A 171 12.24 -31.76 -7.81
CA ARG A 171 11.91 -32.21 -6.45
C ARG A 171 11.78 -31.03 -5.49
N LEU A 172 12.71 -30.07 -5.50
CA LEU A 172 12.63 -28.88 -4.64
C LEU A 172 11.39 -28.03 -4.95
N LEU A 173 11.09 -27.79 -6.23
CA LEU A 173 9.88 -27.08 -6.67
C LEU A 173 8.59 -27.83 -6.28
N SER A 174 8.67 -29.14 -6.05
CA SER A 174 7.53 -29.93 -5.56
C SER A 174 7.39 -29.91 -4.03
N ILE A 175 8.41 -29.44 -3.29
CA ILE A 175 8.47 -29.41 -1.82
C ILE A 175 8.25 -28.00 -1.26
N PHE A 176 8.59 -26.96 -2.02
CA PHE A 176 8.50 -25.57 -1.58
C PHE A 176 7.68 -24.74 -2.57
N ALA A 177 6.82 -23.87 -2.03
CA ALA A 177 6.10 -22.89 -2.82
C ALA A 177 7.06 -21.81 -3.36
N LEU A 178 6.80 -21.31 -4.56
CA LEU A 178 7.44 -20.09 -5.02
C LEU A 178 7.08 -18.90 -4.09
N PRO A 179 7.93 -17.85 -4.03
CA PRO A 179 7.62 -16.62 -3.30
C PRO A 179 6.24 -16.08 -3.68
N ASP A 180 5.46 -15.69 -2.67
CA ASP A 180 4.11 -15.13 -2.80
C ASP A 180 4.12 -13.63 -3.17
N ASP A 181 5.29 -13.01 -3.23
CA ASP A 181 5.47 -11.61 -3.64
C ASP A 181 5.00 -11.39 -5.10
N PRO A 182 3.95 -10.56 -5.30
CA PRO A 182 3.38 -10.31 -6.62
C PRO A 182 4.34 -9.69 -7.63
N GLU A 183 5.26 -8.82 -7.19
CA GLU A 183 6.22 -8.17 -8.09
C GLU A 183 7.32 -9.14 -8.54
N TRP A 184 7.77 -9.99 -7.63
CA TRP A 184 8.72 -11.06 -7.90
C TRP A 184 8.13 -12.07 -8.89
N LEU A 185 6.91 -12.55 -8.66
CA LEU A 185 6.22 -13.47 -9.57
C LEU A 185 5.97 -12.84 -10.95
N TYR A 186 5.54 -11.58 -11.00
CA TYR A 186 5.36 -10.88 -12.26
C TYR A 186 6.68 -10.73 -13.04
N THR A 187 7.78 -10.47 -12.34
CA THR A 187 9.12 -10.39 -12.94
C THR A 187 9.56 -11.75 -13.48
N LEU A 188 9.36 -12.83 -12.70
CA LEU A 188 9.64 -14.19 -13.12
C LEU A 188 8.85 -14.59 -14.38
N VAL A 189 7.55 -14.34 -14.38
CA VAL A 189 6.67 -14.59 -15.52
C VAL A 189 7.15 -13.81 -16.74
N GLY A 190 7.56 -12.54 -16.55
CA GLY A 190 8.13 -11.72 -17.62
C GLY A 190 9.41 -12.29 -18.22
N VAL A 191 10.36 -12.72 -17.37
CA VAL A 191 11.64 -13.28 -17.82
C VAL A 191 11.43 -14.62 -18.54
N LEU A 192 10.66 -15.54 -17.95
CA LEU A 192 10.42 -16.85 -18.54
C LEU A 192 9.62 -16.78 -19.82
N ARG A 193 8.63 -15.88 -19.91
CA ARG A 193 7.85 -15.64 -21.13
C ARG A 193 8.72 -15.16 -22.29
N VAL A 194 9.67 -14.26 -22.06
CA VAL A 194 10.55 -13.77 -23.14
C VAL A 194 11.42 -14.90 -23.70
N ALA A 195 11.72 -15.89 -22.88
CA ALA A 195 12.47 -17.08 -23.27
C ALA A 195 11.59 -18.19 -23.88
N GLU A 196 10.26 -18.01 -23.99
CA GLU A 196 9.38 -18.99 -24.61
C GLU A 196 9.54 -18.99 -26.15
N PRO A 197 9.43 -20.16 -26.80
CA PRO A 197 9.53 -20.29 -28.24
C PRO A 197 8.47 -19.45 -28.97
N GLN A 198 8.79 -18.96 -30.17
CA GLN A 198 7.81 -18.22 -30.96
C GLN A 198 6.65 -19.11 -31.44
N PRO A 199 5.46 -18.55 -31.75
CA PRO A 199 4.35 -19.32 -32.27
C PRO A 199 4.76 -20.18 -33.49
N GLY A 200 4.69 -21.51 -33.34
CA GLY A 200 5.09 -22.49 -34.35
C GLY A 200 6.36 -23.27 -34.03
N GLU A 201 7.13 -22.85 -33.02
CA GLU A 201 8.22 -23.64 -32.45
C GLU A 201 7.69 -24.66 -31.44
N ALA A 202 8.44 -25.75 -31.22
CA ALA A 202 8.07 -26.76 -30.24
C ALA A 202 8.05 -26.13 -28.85
N GLU A 203 6.98 -26.38 -28.09
CA GLU A 203 6.83 -25.86 -26.73
C GLU A 203 8.01 -26.26 -25.84
N ASP A 204 8.55 -25.30 -25.11
CA ASP A 204 9.65 -25.55 -24.18
C ASP A 204 9.13 -26.46 -23.04
N PRO A 205 9.65 -27.70 -22.91
CA PRO A 205 9.20 -28.63 -21.88
C PRO A 205 9.45 -28.11 -20.46
N ARG A 206 10.23 -27.03 -20.31
CA ARG A 206 10.51 -26.33 -19.04
C ARG A 206 10.25 -24.84 -19.13
N GLY A 207 9.22 -24.48 -19.90
CA GLY A 207 8.65 -23.14 -19.97
C GLY A 207 7.84 -22.77 -18.74
N LEU A 208 7.18 -21.60 -18.78
CA LEU A 208 6.42 -21.10 -17.65
C LEU A 208 5.23 -22.01 -17.29
N LEU A 209 4.62 -22.61 -18.31
CA LEU A 209 3.47 -23.51 -18.11
C LEU A 209 3.86 -24.78 -17.34
N ALA A 210 4.99 -25.40 -17.68
CA ALA A 210 5.50 -26.57 -16.96
C ALA A 210 5.84 -26.25 -15.50
N LEU A 211 6.39 -25.05 -15.22
CA LEU A 211 6.65 -24.59 -13.86
C LEU A 211 5.34 -24.51 -13.05
N ALA A 212 4.30 -23.93 -13.65
CA ALA A 212 3.00 -23.81 -13.02
C ALA A 212 2.33 -25.19 -12.82
N GLU A 213 2.52 -26.15 -13.74
CA GLU A 213 2.07 -27.54 -13.57
C GLU A 213 2.79 -28.25 -12.40
N ILE A 214 4.09 -28.00 -12.18
CA ILE A 214 4.82 -28.52 -11.02
C ILE A 214 4.20 -27.97 -9.72
N GLN A 215 3.99 -26.66 -9.64
CA GLN A 215 3.38 -26.02 -8.47
C GLN A 215 1.93 -26.51 -8.24
N LEU A 216 1.17 -26.77 -9.30
CA LEU A 216 -0.18 -27.35 -9.23
C LEU A 216 -0.14 -28.75 -8.63
N ARG A 217 0.75 -29.64 -9.10
CA ARG A 217 0.91 -31.00 -8.54
C ARG A 217 1.34 -30.97 -7.07
N ALA A 218 2.14 -29.97 -6.70
CA ALA A 218 2.57 -29.71 -5.33
C ALA A 218 1.52 -29.02 -4.45
N LYS A 219 0.34 -28.70 -5.00
CA LYS A 219 -0.80 -28.05 -4.32
C LYS A 219 -0.53 -26.61 -3.88
N TYR A 220 0.36 -25.89 -4.54
CA TYR A 220 0.60 -24.46 -4.33
C TYR A 220 -0.34 -23.63 -5.20
N TRP A 221 -1.63 -23.69 -4.88
CA TRP A 221 -2.70 -23.14 -5.71
C TRP A 221 -2.60 -21.64 -5.94
N ASP A 222 -2.25 -20.86 -4.92
CA ASP A 222 -2.08 -19.41 -5.04
C ASP A 222 -0.96 -19.03 -6.00
N ALA A 223 0.20 -19.69 -5.88
CA ALA A 223 1.34 -19.46 -6.75
C ALA A 223 0.99 -19.76 -8.22
N VAL A 224 0.26 -20.87 -8.47
CA VAL A 224 -0.25 -21.20 -9.81
C VAL A 224 -1.18 -20.10 -10.31
N ALA A 225 -2.15 -19.69 -9.49
CA ALA A 225 -3.13 -18.69 -9.89
C ALA A 225 -2.46 -17.35 -10.23
N PHE A 226 -1.46 -16.92 -9.45
CA PHE A 226 -0.68 -15.71 -9.73
C PHE A 226 0.21 -15.85 -10.96
N ILE A 227 0.88 -16.99 -11.18
CA ILE A 227 1.67 -17.23 -12.40
C ILE A 227 0.79 -17.09 -13.63
N VAL A 228 -0.37 -17.77 -13.65
CA VAL A 228 -1.31 -17.67 -14.77
C VAL A 228 -1.85 -16.24 -14.90
N GLY A 229 -2.27 -15.63 -13.79
CA GLY A 229 -2.80 -14.27 -13.78
C GLY A 229 -1.80 -13.26 -14.36
N PHE A 230 -0.53 -13.31 -13.96
CA PHE A 230 0.51 -12.42 -14.46
C PHE A 230 0.90 -12.70 -15.91
N TYR A 231 0.86 -13.96 -16.34
CA TYR A 231 1.00 -14.28 -17.76
C TYR A 231 -0.09 -13.58 -18.58
N LEU A 232 -1.34 -13.66 -18.13
CA LEU A 232 -2.47 -12.98 -18.77
C LEU A 232 -2.34 -11.45 -18.69
N VAL A 233 -1.79 -10.88 -17.61
CA VAL A 233 -1.50 -9.44 -17.53
C VAL A 233 -0.50 -9.01 -18.60
N LEU A 234 0.58 -9.75 -18.78
CA LEU A 234 1.57 -9.46 -19.81
C LEU A 234 0.96 -9.55 -21.22
N GLU A 235 0.00 -10.45 -21.43
CA GLU A 235 -0.59 -10.67 -22.76
C GLU A 235 -1.74 -9.72 -23.09
N TYR A 236 -2.66 -9.51 -22.15
CA TYR A 236 -3.91 -8.79 -22.39
C TYR A 236 -3.91 -7.37 -21.81
N ALA A 237 -2.93 -7.02 -20.98
CA ALA A 237 -2.70 -5.68 -20.47
C ALA A 237 -1.22 -5.18 -20.59
N PRO A 238 -0.48 -5.47 -21.69
CA PRO A 238 0.87 -4.95 -21.85
C PRO A 238 0.79 -3.43 -21.96
N ARG A 239 1.69 -2.70 -21.29
CA ARG A 239 1.88 -1.23 -21.38
C ARG A 239 1.00 -0.35 -20.47
N ARG A 240 0.71 -0.76 -19.25
CA ARG A 240 0.08 0.17 -18.29
C ARG A 240 0.95 0.45 -17.07
N ALA A 241 1.09 1.73 -16.75
CA ALA A 241 1.67 2.18 -15.50
C ALA A 241 0.76 1.75 -14.34
N GLY A 242 1.29 0.97 -13.40
CA GLY A 242 0.58 0.53 -12.19
C GLY A 242 1.11 -0.80 -11.67
N SER A 243 0.59 -1.23 -10.51
CA SER A 243 0.87 -2.56 -9.95
C SER A 243 0.24 -3.65 -10.84
N PRO A 244 0.96 -4.76 -11.14
CA PRO A 244 0.40 -5.90 -11.85
C PRO A 244 -0.91 -6.44 -11.27
N ILE A 245 -1.07 -6.38 -9.94
CA ILE A 245 -2.28 -6.83 -9.22
C ILE A 245 -3.51 -6.04 -9.68
N ALA A 246 -3.39 -4.73 -9.85
CA ALA A 246 -4.48 -3.86 -10.31
C ALA A 246 -4.96 -4.22 -11.73
N TYR A 247 -4.14 -4.93 -12.50
CA TYR A 247 -4.45 -5.36 -13.87
C TYR A 247 -4.95 -6.80 -13.97
N LEU A 248 -4.81 -7.63 -12.93
CA LEU A 248 -5.24 -9.04 -12.93
C LEU A 248 -6.69 -9.18 -13.38
N LEU A 249 -7.61 -8.45 -12.73
CA LEU A 249 -9.04 -8.49 -13.05
C LEU A 249 -9.32 -8.22 -14.53
N LYS A 250 -8.77 -7.14 -15.05
CA LYS A 250 -9.02 -6.71 -16.43
C LYS A 250 -8.37 -7.64 -17.45
N ALA A 251 -7.17 -8.11 -17.18
CA ALA A 251 -6.45 -9.00 -18.07
C ALA A 251 -7.10 -10.38 -18.14
N CYS A 252 -7.46 -10.95 -16.99
CA CYS A 252 -8.13 -12.25 -16.89
C CYS A 252 -9.53 -12.21 -17.53
N ASP A 253 -10.30 -11.13 -17.31
CA ASP A 253 -11.56 -10.91 -18.00
C ASP A 253 -11.38 -10.88 -19.52
N ARG A 254 -10.40 -10.10 -20.00
CA ARG A 254 -10.14 -9.95 -21.43
C ARG A 254 -9.73 -11.27 -22.08
N ALA A 255 -8.87 -12.04 -21.43
CA ALA A 255 -8.45 -13.37 -21.86
C ALA A 255 -9.65 -14.33 -21.97
N ALA A 256 -10.54 -14.31 -20.97
CA ALA A 256 -11.72 -15.16 -20.93
C ALA A 256 -12.80 -14.79 -21.98
N GLU A 257 -12.85 -13.53 -22.40
CA GLU A 257 -13.86 -13.00 -23.31
C GLU A 257 -13.42 -12.98 -24.78
N GLN A 258 -12.19 -12.55 -25.07
CA GLN A 258 -11.75 -12.28 -26.45
C GLN A 258 -11.20 -13.53 -27.13
N GLU A 259 -10.24 -14.22 -26.51
CA GLU A 259 -9.47 -15.30 -27.15
C GLU A 259 -9.35 -16.55 -26.24
N PRO A 260 -10.45 -17.07 -25.65
CA PRO A 260 -10.37 -18.13 -24.65
C PRO A 260 -9.78 -19.45 -25.18
N ARG A 261 -9.87 -19.69 -26.50
CA ARG A 261 -9.29 -20.89 -27.13
C ARG A 261 -7.76 -20.83 -27.21
N GLU A 262 -7.20 -19.65 -27.42
CA GLU A 262 -5.74 -19.47 -27.57
C GLU A 262 -5.03 -19.65 -26.24
N VAL A 263 -5.66 -19.21 -25.15
CA VAL A 263 -5.17 -19.38 -23.77
C VAL A 263 -5.83 -20.55 -23.02
N ARG A 264 -6.38 -21.55 -23.73
CA ARG A 264 -7.11 -22.66 -23.11
C ARG A 264 -6.32 -23.36 -22.00
N ARG A 265 -5.05 -23.68 -22.24
CA ARG A 265 -4.21 -24.38 -21.24
C ARG A 265 -4.01 -23.57 -19.97
N TRP A 266 -3.83 -22.26 -20.11
CA TRP A 266 -3.72 -21.34 -18.98
C TRP A 266 -5.04 -21.23 -18.20
N LEU A 267 -6.17 -21.11 -18.90
CA LEU A 267 -7.49 -21.11 -18.26
C LEU A 267 -7.79 -22.43 -17.55
N ASP A 268 -7.37 -23.56 -18.13
CA ASP A 268 -7.53 -24.87 -17.54
C ASP A 268 -6.70 -25.01 -16.25
N LEU A 269 -5.44 -24.58 -16.28
CA LEU A 269 -4.57 -24.57 -15.10
C LEU A 269 -5.10 -23.65 -13.99
N LEU A 270 -5.59 -22.46 -14.34
CA LEU A 270 -6.18 -21.52 -13.39
C LEU A 270 -7.48 -22.07 -12.78
N ALA A 271 -8.31 -22.75 -13.57
CA ALA A 271 -9.52 -23.39 -13.08
C ALA A 271 -9.22 -24.54 -12.12
N ASP A 272 -8.20 -25.36 -12.44
CA ASP A 272 -7.79 -26.48 -11.59
C ASP A 272 -7.16 -25.97 -10.27
N ALA A 273 -6.35 -24.90 -10.32
CA ALA A 273 -5.82 -24.25 -9.12
C ALA A 273 -6.93 -23.63 -8.27
N THR A 274 -7.90 -22.95 -8.90
CA THR A 274 -9.06 -22.35 -8.23
C THR A 274 -9.88 -23.43 -7.51
N LEU A 275 -10.15 -24.55 -8.17
CA LEU A 275 -10.90 -25.66 -7.58
C LEU A 275 -10.11 -26.36 -6.46
N GLY A 276 -8.80 -26.58 -6.66
CA GLY A 276 -7.94 -27.25 -5.69
C GLY A 276 -7.70 -26.43 -4.42
N GLY A 277 -7.54 -25.12 -4.57
CA GLY A 277 -7.30 -24.18 -3.47
C GLY A 277 -8.55 -23.49 -2.94
N GLN A 278 -9.72 -23.76 -3.52
CA GLN A 278 -10.96 -23.06 -3.18
C GLN A 278 -10.81 -21.53 -3.29
N LEU A 279 -10.07 -21.07 -4.30
CA LEU A 279 -9.70 -19.67 -4.44
C LEU A 279 -10.94 -18.83 -4.73
N ASN A 280 -11.07 -17.71 -4.02
CA ASN A 280 -12.22 -16.82 -4.06
C ASN A 280 -11.93 -15.48 -4.74
N PHE A 281 -10.82 -15.36 -5.48
CA PHE A 281 -10.45 -14.08 -6.10
C PHE A 281 -11.47 -13.60 -7.15
N SER A 282 -11.78 -12.30 -7.16
CA SER A 282 -12.71 -11.69 -8.11
C SER A 282 -12.31 -11.88 -9.59
N TRP A 283 -11.00 -11.96 -9.84
CA TRP A 283 -10.41 -12.04 -11.16
C TRP A 283 -10.39 -13.46 -11.76
N VAL A 284 -10.72 -14.50 -11.00
CA VAL A 284 -10.83 -15.88 -11.52
C VAL A 284 -12.23 -16.23 -12.03
N GLU A 285 -13.26 -15.42 -11.74
CA GLU A 285 -14.67 -15.73 -12.04
C GLU A 285 -14.94 -15.90 -13.55
N LYS A 286 -14.51 -14.93 -14.38
CA LYS A 286 -14.67 -15.05 -15.85
C LYS A 286 -13.77 -16.12 -16.47
N PRO A 287 -12.49 -16.27 -16.06
CA PRO A 287 -11.67 -17.41 -16.45
C PRO A 287 -12.32 -18.76 -16.17
N MET A 288 -12.90 -18.96 -14.98
CA MET A 288 -13.61 -20.20 -14.65
C MET A 288 -14.78 -20.46 -15.62
N ARG A 289 -15.57 -19.43 -15.91
CA ARG A 289 -16.67 -19.53 -16.90
C ARG A 289 -16.15 -19.85 -18.31
N ALA A 290 -14.97 -19.36 -18.69
CA ALA A 290 -14.34 -19.72 -19.95
C ALA A 290 -13.85 -21.18 -19.95
N ALA A 291 -13.18 -21.63 -18.89
CA ALA A 291 -12.72 -23.01 -18.74
C ALA A 291 -13.89 -24.02 -18.79
N ILE A 292 -15.02 -23.71 -18.15
CA ILE A 292 -16.26 -24.51 -18.25
C ILE A 292 -16.71 -24.66 -19.71
N ARG A 293 -16.80 -23.54 -20.46
CA ARG A 293 -17.21 -23.55 -21.87
C ARG A 293 -16.26 -24.36 -22.76
N LEU A 294 -14.97 -24.37 -22.44
CA LEU A 294 -13.94 -25.11 -23.18
C LEU A 294 -13.87 -26.60 -22.80
N SER A 295 -14.45 -26.99 -21.66
CA SER A 295 -14.40 -28.35 -21.13
C SER A 295 -15.55 -29.25 -21.61
N ILE A 296 -16.30 -28.85 -22.65
CA ILE A 296 -17.52 -29.54 -23.09
C ILE A 296 -17.30 -31.00 -23.50
N ASP A 297 -16.08 -31.33 -23.94
CA ASP A 297 -15.70 -32.69 -24.34
C ASP A 297 -15.27 -33.57 -23.14
N ALA A 298 -15.17 -33.00 -21.93
CA ALA A 298 -14.73 -33.65 -20.71
C ALA A 298 -15.80 -33.53 -19.60
N SER A 299 -16.90 -34.28 -19.76
CA SER A 299 -18.13 -34.14 -18.98
C SER A 299 -17.93 -34.17 -17.45
N GLU A 300 -17.01 -35.00 -16.94
CA GLU A 300 -16.73 -35.06 -15.50
C GLU A 300 -16.06 -33.78 -14.99
N ARG A 301 -15.03 -33.30 -15.70
CA ARG A 301 -14.33 -32.06 -15.34
C ARG A 301 -15.28 -30.87 -15.41
N GLU A 302 -16.03 -30.76 -16.50
CA GLU A 302 -17.04 -29.71 -16.67
C GLU A 302 -18.04 -29.70 -15.51
N THR A 303 -18.55 -30.87 -15.10
CA THR A 303 -19.49 -30.99 -13.98
C THR A 303 -18.90 -30.49 -12.67
N ARG A 304 -17.64 -30.80 -12.36
CA ARG A 304 -16.96 -30.30 -11.15
C ARG A 304 -16.77 -28.79 -11.18
N LEU A 305 -16.32 -28.24 -12.31
CA LEU A 305 -16.11 -26.80 -12.46
C LEU A 305 -17.43 -26.04 -12.37
N ARG A 306 -18.49 -26.54 -13.02
CA ARG A 306 -19.85 -25.97 -12.93
C ARG A 306 -20.35 -25.99 -11.49
N LYS A 307 -20.29 -27.13 -10.82
CA LYS A 307 -20.72 -27.25 -9.41
C LYS A 307 -20.04 -26.22 -8.52
N TRP A 308 -18.74 -25.99 -8.68
CA TRP A 308 -18.01 -24.95 -7.93
C TRP A 308 -18.43 -23.54 -8.35
N HIS A 309 -18.51 -23.27 -9.65
CA HIS A 309 -18.88 -21.94 -10.15
C HIS A 309 -20.31 -21.53 -9.80
N ASP A 310 -21.24 -22.47 -9.76
CA ASP A 310 -22.65 -22.28 -9.40
C ASP A 310 -22.81 -21.82 -7.94
N GLN A 311 -21.82 -22.08 -7.08
CA GLN A 311 -21.80 -21.58 -5.69
C GLN A 311 -21.37 -20.10 -5.58
N ARG A 312 -20.88 -19.48 -6.67
CA ARG A 312 -20.37 -18.10 -6.69
C ARG A 312 -19.44 -17.75 -5.50
N PRO A 313 -18.40 -18.55 -5.22
CA PRO A 313 -17.51 -18.33 -4.07
C PRO A 313 -16.64 -17.08 -4.20
N TYR A 314 -16.63 -16.42 -5.37
CA TYR A 314 -15.75 -15.30 -5.66
C TYR A 314 -16.16 -14.03 -4.91
N GLU A 315 -15.20 -13.43 -4.21
CA GLU A 315 -15.30 -12.09 -3.67
C GLU A 315 -15.55 -11.12 -4.83
N ALA A 316 -16.58 -10.28 -4.69
CA ALA A 316 -16.87 -9.26 -5.66
C ALA A 316 -17.33 -7.99 -4.92
N ASP A 317 -16.63 -6.91 -5.20
CA ASP A 317 -17.01 -5.57 -4.76
C ASP A 317 -18.15 -5.01 -5.63
N TYR A 318 -18.69 -3.86 -5.24
CA TYR A 318 -19.76 -3.22 -6.00
C TYR A 318 -19.39 -2.92 -7.46
N PRO A 319 -18.20 -2.38 -7.79
CA PRO A 319 -17.78 -2.20 -9.18
C PRO A 319 -17.77 -3.51 -9.99
N ARG A 320 -17.29 -4.61 -9.41
CA ARG A 320 -17.25 -5.92 -10.07
C ARG A 320 -18.67 -6.45 -10.32
N LEU A 321 -19.53 -6.45 -9.31
CA LEU A 321 -20.93 -6.90 -9.47
C LEU A 321 -21.68 -6.03 -10.47
N ALA A 322 -21.50 -4.71 -10.41
CA ALA A 322 -22.08 -3.79 -11.38
C ALA A 322 -21.62 -4.09 -12.81
N ASN A 323 -20.36 -4.53 -13.01
CA ASN A 323 -19.87 -4.96 -14.32
C ASN A 323 -20.48 -6.30 -14.77
N LEU A 324 -20.49 -7.30 -13.88
CA LEU A 324 -20.98 -8.66 -14.18
C LEU A 324 -22.47 -8.67 -14.54
N TYR A 325 -23.27 -7.89 -13.82
CA TYR A 325 -24.73 -7.82 -14.02
C TYR A 325 -25.17 -6.53 -14.69
N ASN A 326 -24.28 -5.83 -15.41
CA ASN A 326 -24.56 -4.52 -16.00
C ASN A 326 -25.83 -4.51 -16.86
N ALA A 327 -26.04 -5.54 -17.68
CA ALA A 327 -27.22 -5.64 -18.53
C ALA A 327 -28.53 -5.74 -17.73
N LEU A 328 -28.57 -6.59 -16.70
CA LEU A 328 -29.75 -6.78 -15.85
C LEU A 328 -29.99 -5.54 -14.97
N LEU A 329 -28.94 -5.00 -14.37
CA LEU A 329 -29.03 -3.78 -13.55
C LEU A 329 -29.45 -2.55 -14.37
N ALA A 330 -29.08 -2.47 -15.66
CA ALA A 330 -29.56 -1.43 -16.56
C ALA A 330 -31.04 -1.64 -16.91
N ALA A 331 -31.47 -2.88 -17.15
CA ALA A 331 -32.86 -3.24 -17.45
C ALA A 331 -33.84 -2.95 -16.30
N LEU A 332 -33.37 -2.92 -15.03
CA LEU A 332 -34.18 -2.44 -13.90
C LEU A 332 -34.66 -1.00 -14.05
N GLY A 333 -33.94 -0.18 -14.82
CA GLY A 333 -34.32 1.20 -15.14
C GLY A 333 -35.14 1.35 -16.43
N ASP A 334 -35.47 0.25 -17.12
CA ASP A 334 -36.20 0.31 -18.38
C ASP A 334 -37.65 0.79 -18.16
N LYS A 335 -38.21 1.48 -19.16
CA LYS A 335 -39.60 1.93 -19.16
C LYS A 335 -40.57 0.77 -19.36
N ASP A 336 -40.16 -0.25 -20.11
CA ASP A 336 -40.94 -1.46 -20.32
C ASP A 336 -41.01 -2.29 -19.02
N GLU A 337 -42.23 -2.59 -18.58
CA GLU A 337 -42.49 -3.27 -17.31
C GLU A 337 -42.12 -4.76 -17.38
N GLU A 338 -42.35 -5.40 -18.53
CA GLU A 338 -41.99 -6.81 -18.73
C GLU A 338 -40.48 -7.02 -18.68
N THR A 339 -39.71 -6.19 -19.40
CA THR A 339 -38.24 -6.19 -19.36
C THR A 339 -37.71 -5.96 -17.94
N ARG A 340 -38.29 -4.99 -17.21
CA ARG A 340 -37.88 -4.68 -15.84
C ARG A 340 -38.11 -5.85 -14.89
N GLU A 341 -39.28 -6.46 -14.98
CA GLU A 341 -39.68 -7.57 -14.12
C GLU A 341 -38.88 -8.84 -14.44
N GLN A 342 -38.59 -9.11 -15.72
CA GLN A 342 -37.71 -10.20 -16.12
C GLN A 342 -36.29 -10.01 -15.55
N ALA A 343 -35.75 -8.80 -15.62
CA ALA A 343 -34.44 -8.49 -15.06
C ALA A 343 -34.41 -8.65 -13.54
N ARG A 344 -35.47 -8.21 -12.84
CA ARG A 344 -35.62 -8.37 -11.40
C ARG A 344 -35.63 -9.85 -11.01
N ARG A 345 -36.45 -10.69 -11.65
CA ARG A 345 -36.50 -12.13 -11.38
C ARG A 345 -35.15 -12.80 -11.59
N ALA A 346 -34.47 -12.50 -12.70
CA ALA A 346 -33.15 -13.06 -12.99
C ALA A 346 -32.09 -12.66 -11.94
N LEU A 347 -32.16 -11.44 -11.41
CA LEU A 347 -31.26 -11.00 -10.34
C LEU A 347 -31.60 -11.67 -9.01
N LEU A 348 -32.89 -11.83 -8.69
CA LEU A 348 -33.31 -12.56 -7.48
C LEU A 348 -32.92 -14.03 -7.54
N ASP A 349 -33.06 -14.70 -8.68
CA ASP A 349 -32.59 -16.06 -8.87
C ASP A 349 -31.08 -16.19 -8.59
N GLU A 350 -30.28 -15.19 -9.00
CA GLU A 350 -28.85 -15.16 -8.71
C GLU A 350 -28.57 -14.90 -7.22
N VAL A 351 -29.35 -14.04 -6.56
CA VAL A 351 -29.28 -13.81 -5.11
C VAL A 351 -29.63 -15.10 -4.35
N GLU A 352 -30.66 -15.84 -4.76
CA GLU A 352 -31.03 -17.14 -4.20
C GLU A 352 -29.92 -18.17 -4.32
N GLN A 353 -29.30 -18.26 -5.50
CA GLN A 353 -28.18 -19.19 -5.72
C GLN A 353 -26.97 -18.83 -4.86
N THR A 354 -26.73 -17.54 -4.65
CA THR A 354 -25.51 -17.04 -4.00
C THR A 354 -25.63 -16.99 -2.47
N VAL A 355 -26.83 -16.78 -1.91
CA VAL A 355 -27.02 -16.50 -0.47
C VAL A 355 -26.46 -17.58 0.45
N GLY A 356 -26.57 -18.85 0.05
CA GLY A 356 -26.11 -19.99 0.86
C GLY A 356 -24.59 -20.17 0.90
N PHE A 357 -23.86 -19.54 -0.03
CA PHE A 357 -22.42 -19.73 -0.19
C PHE A 357 -21.63 -18.43 -0.01
N ASN A 358 -22.20 -17.29 -0.41
CA ASN A 358 -21.59 -15.98 -0.35
C ASN A 358 -22.65 -14.90 -0.03
N PRO A 359 -23.15 -14.84 1.22
CA PRO A 359 -24.23 -13.94 1.60
C PRO A 359 -23.85 -12.47 1.48
N MET A 360 -22.56 -12.13 1.58
CA MET A 360 -22.08 -10.76 1.36
C MET A 360 -22.23 -10.33 -0.10
N ARG A 361 -21.94 -11.22 -1.05
CA ARG A 361 -22.18 -10.97 -2.48
C ARG A 361 -23.66 -10.81 -2.80
N ALA A 362 -24.50 -11.66 -2.20
CA ALA A 362 -25.95 -11.58 -2.33
C ALA A 362 -26.49 -10.23 -1.82
N GLN A 363 -26.03 -9.79 -0.63
CA GLN A 363 -26.35 -8.48 -0.06
C GLN A 363 -25.97 -7.34 -1.01
N ARG A 364 -24.72 -7.32 -1.47
CA ARG A 364 -24.21 -6.28 -2.39
C ARG A 364 -24.97 -6.20 -3.70
N LEU A 365 -25.46 -7.34 -4.21
CA LEU A 365 -26.29 -7.37 -5.41
C LEU A 365 -27.66 -6.74 -5.15
N LEU A 366 -28.31 -7.05 -4.02
CA LEU A 366 -29.58 -6.43 -3.62
C LEU A 366 -29.43 -4.92 -3.36
N GLU A 367 -28.32 -4.49 -2.79
CA GLU A 367 -27.99 -3.06 -2.63
C GLU A 367 -27.86 -2.35 -3.98
N LEU A 368 -27.18 -2.97 -4.95
CA LEU A 368 -27.11 -2.45 -6.32
C LEU A 368 -28.49 -2.41 -6.98
N MET A 369 -29.36 -3.40 -6.73
CA MET A 369 -30.75 -3.39 -7.21
C MET A 369 -31.51 -2.21 -6.60
N ALA A 370 -31.45 -2.03 -5.28
CA ALA A 370 -32.10 -0.92 -4.59
C ALA A 370 -31.62 0.45 -5.14
N ILE A 371 -30.30 0.61 -5.32
CA ILE A 371 -29.72 1.81 -5.94
C ILE A 371 -30.33 2.04 -7.33
N ARG A 372 -30.47 1.01 -8.16
CA ARG A 372 -30.99 1.17 -9.52
C ARG A 372 -32.48 1.49 -9.56
N GLU A 373 -33.28 0.91 -8.67
CA GLU A 373 -34.72 1.16 -8.61
C GLU A 373 -35.04 2.57 -8.10
N HIS A 374 -34.23 3.13 -7.20
CA HIS A 374 -34.54 4.37 -6.48
C HIS A 374 -33.72 5.60 -6.91
N ALA A 375 -32.60 5.46 -7.63
CA ALA A 375 -31.71 6.59 -7.98
C ALA A 375 -32.22 7.55 -9.07
N ARG A 376 -33.43 8.12 -8.91
CA ARG A 376 -33.93 9.22 -9.77
C ARG A 376 -33.28 10.57 -9.46
N ARG A 377 -32.78 10.76 -8.23
CA ARG A 377 -31.95 11.92 -7.82
C ARG A 377 -30.54 11.42 -7.52
N ARG A 378 -29.51 12.17 -7.92
CA ARG A 378 -28.10 11.77 -7.79
C ARG A 378 -27.45 12.50 -6.61
N PRO A 379 -27.48 11.95 -5.37
CA PRO A 379 -26.50 12.34 -4.38
C PRO A 379 -25.08 12.08 -4.93
N ALA A 380 -24.11 12.87 -4.48
CA ALA A 380 -22.72 12.72 -4.90
C ALA A 380 -22.13 11.44 -4.27
N GLY A 381 -21.55 10.55 -5.09
CA GLY A 381 -20.84 9.36 -4.62
C GLY A 381 -21.66 8.06 -4.59
N PHE A 382 -21.01 6.97 -4.17
CA PHE A 382 -21.66 5.66 -4.03
C PHE A 382 -22.41 5.55 -2.70
N SER A 383 -21.78 5.90 -1.57
CA SER A 383 -22.40 5.82 -0.23
C SER A 383 -23.73 6.56 -0.18
N GLY A 384 -23.77 7.85 -0.54
CA GLY A 384 -25.01 8.61 -0.50
C GLY A 384 -26.11 8.08 -1.42
N ARG A 385 -25.76 7.37 -2.51
CA ARG A 385 -26.76 6.68 -3.35
C ARG A 385 -27.30 5.43 -2.68
N LEU A 386 -26.45 4.70 -1.96
CA LEU A 386 -26.85 3.54 -1.18
C LEU A 386 -27.75 3.98 -0.02
N ASP A 387 -27.33 4.96 0.77
CA ASP A 387 -28.07 5.49 1.91
C ASP A 387 -29.47 5.95 1.47
N TYR A 388 -29.55 6.75 0.41
CA TYR A 388 -30.82 7.20 -0.15
C TYR A 388 -31.70 6.03 -0.63
N ALA A 389 -31.12 5.05 -1.34
CA ALA A 389 -31.88 3.91 -1.83
C ALA A 389 -32.44 3.06 -0.70
N VAL A 390 -31.64 2.83 0.35
CA VAL A 390 -32.04 2.10 1.54
C VAL A 390 -33.13 2.85 2.31
N GLU A 391 -33.05 4.18 2.41
CA GLU A 391 -34.12 5.01 2.97
C GLU A 391 -35.44 4.87 2.18
N GLN A 392 -35.38 4.89 0.84
CA GLN A 392 -36.57 4.68 0.02
C GLN A 392 -37.19 3.29 0.22
N VAL A 393 -36.37 2.24 0.42
CA VAL A 393 -36.87 0.90 0.77
C VAL A 393 -37.56 0.93 2.13
N ALA A 394 -36.94 1.59 3.12
CA ALA A 394 -37.47 1.69 4.48
C ALA A 394 -38.84 2.37 4.54
N GLU A 395 -39.14 3.30 3.64
CA GLU A 395 -40.42 4.03 3.58
C GLU A 395 -41.52 3.32 2.77
N LYS A 396 -41.24 2.16 2.14
CA LYS A 396 -42.26 1.39 1.40
C LYS A 396 -43.36 0.84 2.33
N ALA A 397 -44.63 1.08 2.03
CA ALA A 397 -45.74 0.53 2.83
C ALA A 397 -45.73 -1.01 2.91
N GLN A 398 -45.31 -1.67 1.83
CA GLN A 398 -45.13 -3.12 1.75
C GLN A 398 -43.75 -3.41 1.18
N LEU A 399 -43.02 -4.32 1.81
CA LEU A 399 -41.74 -4.79 1.31
C LEU A 399 -41.95 -5.78 0.17
N SER A 400 -41.14 -5.67 -0.87
CA SER A 400 -41.01 -6.74 -1.85
C SER A 400 -40.15 -7.88 -1.29
N GLU A 401 -40.20 -9.05 -1.93
CA GLU A 401 -39.34 -10.19 -1.62
C GLU A 401 -37.85 -9.79 -1.59
N ALA A 402 -37.42 -8.96 -2.54
CA ALA A 402 -36.05 -8.42 -2.59
C ALA A 402 -35.69 -7.59 -1.36
N ASP A 403 -36.63 -6.74 -0.92
CA ASP A 403 -36.42 -5.83 0.22
C ASP A 403 -36.35 -6.62 1.54
N GLU A 404 -37.27 -7.56 1.75
CA GLU A 404 -37.27 -8.45 2.92
C GLU A 404 -35.97 -9.27 2.98
N LYS A 405 -35.51 -9.78 1.83
CA LYS A 405 -34.26 -10.54 1.77
C LYS A 405 -33.03 -9.69 2.07
N LEU A 406 -33.01 -8.43 1.62
CA LEU A 406 -31.94 -7.49 1.96
C LEU A 406 -31.88 -7.23 3.47
N VAL A 407 -33.04 -7.01 4.11
CA VAL A 407 -33.15 -6.83 5.56
C VAL A 407 -32.61 -8.05 6.31
N ARG A 408 -33.02 -9.25 5.89
CA ARG A 408 -32.52 -10.51 6.44
C ARG A 408 -31.01 -10.68 6.28
N LEU A 409 -30.48 -10.28 5.12
CA LEU A 409 -29.04 -10.34 4.85
C LEU A 409 -28.22 -9.38 5.69
N TYR A 410 -28.72 -8.18 5.97
CA TYR A 410 -28.08 -7.27 6.92
C TYR A 410 -27.96 -7.88 8.32
N VAL A 411 -29.01 -8.55 8.78
CA VAL A 411 -29.00 -9.28 10.05
C VAL A 411 -28.04 -10.47 10.00
N SER A 412 -28.08 -11.30 8.95
CA SER A 412 -27.24 -12.51 8.87
C SER A 412 -25.76 -12.20 8.74
N ASN A 413 -25.42 -11.10 8.06
CA ASN A 413 -24.05 -10.65 7.87
C ASN A 413 -23.54 -9.75 9.01
N TYR A 414 -24.38 -9.49 10.03
CA TYR A 414 -24.09 -8.55 11.12
C TYR A 414 -23.62 -7.17 10.61
N ASN A 415 -24.24 -6.68 9.53
CA ASN A 415 -23.91 -5.37 8.99
C ASN A 415 -24.54 -4.28 9.86
N ILE A 416 -23.71 -3.63 10.67
CA ILE A 416 -24.09 -2.57 11.61
C ILE A 416 -23.85 -1.16 11.04
N GLU A 417 -23.63 -1.03 9.73
CA GLU A 417 -23.52 0.29 9.11
C GLU A 417 -24.82 1.09 9.31
N PRO A 418 -24.77 2.43 9.44
CA PRO A 418 -25.93 3.24 9.81
C PRO A 418 -27.17 3.04 8.94
N HIS A 419 -27.01 2.91 7.62
CA HIS A 419 -28.14 2.69 6.71
C HIS A 419 -28.75 1.29 6.87
N ALA A 420 -27.94 0.26 7.09
CA ALA A 420 -28.40 -1.11 7.28
C ALA A 420 -29.22 -1.21 8.58
N LEU A 421 -28.70 -0.63 9.66
CA LEU A 421 -29.39 -0.58 10.94
C LEU A 421 -30.70 0.20 10.87
N TYR A 422 -30.68 1.36 10.19
CA TYR A 422 -31.88 2.16 9.96
C TYR A 422 -32.96 1.35 9.25
N LEU A 423 -32.59 0.65 8.17
CA LEU A 423 -33.52 -0.19 7.43
C LEU A 423 -34.12 -1.26 8.32
N VAL A 424 -33.28 -2.10 8.95
CA VAL A 424 -33.72 -3.23 9.78
C VAL A 424 -34.71 -2.77 10.85
N ARG A 425 -34.40 -1.69 11.57
CA ARG A 425 -35.28 -1.16 12.63
C ARG A 425 -36.60 -0.64 12.09
N LYS A 426 -36.55 0.11 10.98
CA LYS A 426 -37.75 0.69 10.38
C LYS A 426 -38.66 -0.41 9.84
N THR A 427 -38.10 -1.53 9.37
CA THR A 427 -38.83 -2.63 8.73
C THR A 427 -39.14 -3.82 9.63
N LEU A 428 -38.70 -3.83 10.89
CA LEU A 428 -38.88 -4.91 11.87
C LEU A 428 -40.26 -5.57 11.79
N ASP A 429 -41.32 -4.77 11.94
CA ASP A 429 -42.71 -5.26 12.03
C ASP A 429 -43.30 -5.69 10.68
N ARG A 430 -42.59 -5.40 9.58
CA ARG A 430 -43.01 -5.72 8.20
C ARG A 430 -42.35 -7.00 7.67
N VAL A 431 -41.36 -7.55 8.37
CA VAL A 431 -40.66 -8.78 7.99
C VAL A 431 -41.18 -9.95 8.83
N HIS A 432 -41.45 -11.08 8.20
CA HIS A 432 -42.01 -12.26 8.86
C HIS A 432 -40.92 -13.14 9.50
N TRP A 433 -40.32 -12.68 10.60
CA TRP A 433 -39.17 -13.35 11.23
C TRP A 433 -39.43 -14.79 11.71
N GLU A 434 -40.69 -15.15 12.00
CA GLU A 434 -41.08 -16.48 12.48
C GLU A 434 -41.11 -17.56 11.38
N ASP A 435 -40.90 -17.20 10.11
CA ASP A 435 -40.83 -18.18 9.02
C ASP A 435 -39.56 -19.06 9.15
N GLU A 436 -39.74 -20.29 9.62
CA GLU A 436 -38.67 -21.29 9.77
C GLU A 436 -37.96 -21.64 8.45
N THR A 437 -38.58 -21.35 7.31
CA THR A 437 -37.97 -21.59 5.99
C THR A 437 -37.00 -20.49 5.58
N GLN A 438 -37.01 -19.35 6.28
CA GLN A 438 -36.18 -18.18 5.97
C GLN A 438 -35.24 -17.83 7.13
N ALA A 439 -33.95 -18.06 6.94
CA ALA A 439 -32.92 -17.57 7.86
C ALA A 439 -32.54 -16.11 7.53
N PRO A 440 -32.17 -15.29 8.52
CA PRO A 440 -32.13 -15.56 9.96
C PRO A 440 -33.52 -15.43 10.63
N GLY A 441 -33.74 -16.19 11.71
CA GLY A 441 -34.97 -16.16 12.51
C GLY A 441 -34.96 -15.09 13.62
N PRO A 442 -35.97 -15.07 14.51
CA PRO A 442 -36.19 -13.98 15.46
C PRO A 442 -35.05 -13.84 16.50
N GLN A 443 -34.42 -14.95 16.89
CA GLN A 443 -33.29 -14.93 17.83
C GLN A 443 -32.06 -14.23 17.24
N ALA A 444 -31.79 -14.40 15.95
CA ALA A 444 -30.66 -13.75 15.29
C ALA A 444 -30.94 -12.26 15.07
N LEU A 445 -32.19 -11.88 14.79
CA LEU A 445 -32.63 -10.48 14.83
C LEU A 445 -32.45 -9.87 16.22
N GLU A 446 -32.88 -10.56 17.28
CA GLU A 446 -32.70 -10.10 18.66
C GLU A 446 -31.21 -9.90 18.97
N MET A 447 -30.36 -10.85 18.61
CA MET A 447 -28.90 -10.72 18.77
C MET A 447 -28.34 -9.53 17.98
N TYR A 448 -28.75 -9.35 16.73
CA TYR A 448 -28.34 -8.22 15.91
C TYR A 448 -28.78 -6.89 16.52
N LEU A 449 -30.03 -6.80 16.98
CA LEU A 449 -30.56 -5.60 17.64
C LEU A 449 -29.84 -5.34 18.95
N VAL A 450 -29.60 -6.37 19.79
CA VAL A 450 -28.82 -6.25 21.02
C VAL A 450 -27.40 -5.79 20.74
N ILE A 451 -26.71 -6.34 19.73
CA ILE A 451 -25.36 -5.88 19.36
C ILE A 451 -25.43 -4.43 18.88
N SER A 452 -26.40 -4.08 18.04
CA SER A 452 -26.52 -2.70 17.54
C SER A 452 -26.95 -1.70 18.62
N ASP A 453 -27.84 -2.09 19.54
CA ASP A 453 -28.25 -1.33 20.72
C ASP A 453 -27.12 -1.29 21.73
N TYR A 454 -26.27 -2.32 21.81
CA TYR A 454 -25.05 -2.30 22.59
C TYR A 454 -24.11 -1.26 21.99
N GLU A 455 -23.70 -1.38 20.73
CA GLU A 455 -22.84 -0.39 20.07
C GLU A 455 -23.38 1.04 20.21
N ARG A 456 -24.71 1.24 20.07
CA ARG A 456 -25.37 2.55 20.20
C ARG A 456 -25.61 3.03 21.64
N ALA A 457 -26.00 2.16 22.57
CA ALA A 457 -26.20 2.53 23.97
C ALA A 457 -24.86 2.79 24.65
N PHE A 458 -23.82 2.07 24.23
CA PHE A 458 -22.48 2.31 24.69
C PHE A 458 -21.83 3.54 24.04
N GLU A 459 -22.36 4.07 22.94
CA GLU A 459 -21.97 5.40 22.43
C GLU A 459 -22.07 6.50 23.52
N HIS A 460 -22.92 6.31 24.55
CA HIS A 460 -23.05 7.20 25.72
C HIS A 460 -22.71 6.56 27.08
N LEU A 461 -22.43 5.24 27.15
CA LEU A 461 -22.06 4.59 28.42
C LEU A 461 -20.54 4.58 28.58
N THR A 462 -20.10 4.67 29.84
CA THR A 462 -18.70 4.46 30.14
C THR A 462 -18.37 2.96 30.18
N CYS A 463 -17.24 2.57 29.59
CA CYS A 463 -16.65 1.25 29.67
C CYS A 463 -15.30 1.33 30.39
N LYS A 464 -14.88 0.23 31.02
CA LYS A 464 -13.52 0.14 31.57
C LYS A 464 -12.58 -0.40 30.49
N PHE A 465 -11.65 0.42 30.03
CA PHE A 465 -10.59 0.04 29.11
C PHE A 465 -9.25 0.33 29.77
N ASP A 466 -8.37 -0.68 29.87
CA ASP A 466 -7.06 -0.55 30.53
C ASP A 466 -7.12 -0.04 31.98
N GLY A 467 -8.25 -0.30 32.68
CA GLY A 467 -8.49 0.18 34.05
C GLY A 467 -9.14 1.56 34.13
N VAL A 468 -9.23 2.28 33.01
CA VAL A 468 -9.80 3.64 32.89
C VAL A 468 -11.28 3.54 32.52
N THR A 469 -12.13 4.29 33.20
CA THR A 469 -13.56 4.38 32.85
C THR A 469 -13.77 5.48 31.80
N LEU A 470 -13.97 5.11 30.54
CA LEU A 470 -14.09 6.03 29.38
C LEU A 470 -15.43 5.87 28.65
N ASP A 471 -15.96 6.91 28.01
CA ASP A 471 -17.17 6.78 27.19
C ASP A 471 -16.88 5.82 26.05
N HIS A 472 -17.78 4.89 25.75
CA HIS A 472 -17.48 3.84 24.79
C HIS A 472 -17.46 4.34 23.33
N ALA A 473 -17.97 5.55 23.04
CA ALA A 473 -17.64 6.26 21.79
C ALA A 473 -16.12 6.53 21.63
N ASP A 474 -15.40 6.67 22.74
CA ASP A 474 -13.95 6.95 22.76
C ASP A 474 -13.11 5.67 22.92
N LYS A 475 -13.75 4.50 23.07
CA LYS A 475 -13.08 3.20 23.23
C LYS A 475 -12.27 2.82 22.00
N ASP A 476 -12.80 3.05 20.81
CA ASP A 476 -12.08 2.74 19.57
C ASP A 476 -10.90 3.69 19.38
N ALA A 477 -11.03 4.94 19.82
CA ALA A 477 -9.93 5.89 19.86
C ALA A 477 -8.84 5.43 20.85
N ALA A 478 -9.22 5.02 22.06
CA ALA A 478 -8.32 4.43 23.06
C ALA A 478 -7.64 3.13 22.55
N ALA A 479 -8.40 2.26 21.88
CA ALA A 479 -7.88 1.05 21.26
C ALA A 479 -6.94 1.35 20.11
N ARG A 480 -7.18 2.41 19.32
CA ARG A 480 -6.26 2.90 18.28
C ARG A 480 -4.97 3.42 18.88
N VAL A 481 -5.02 4.22 19.95
CA VAL A 481 -3.80 4.66 20.67
C VAL A 481 -3.02 3.45 21.15
N LYS A 482 -3.68 2.51 21.85
CA LYS A 482 -3.04 1.28 22.33
C LYS A 482 -2.46 0.44 21.20
N TYR A 483 -3.21 0.24 20.13
CA TYR A 483 -2.76 -0.49 18.94
C TYR A 483 -1.57 0.20 18.29
N PHE A 484 -1.62 1.53 18.12
CA PHE A 484 -0.51 2.32 17.59
C PHE A 484 0.72 2.16 18.47
N VAL A 485 0.58 2.23 19.80
CA VAL A 485 1.69 2.06 20.74
C VAL A 485 2.28 0.63 20.66
N GLU A 486 1.43 -0.40 20.69
CA GLU A 486 1.85 -1.82 20.70
C GLU A 486 2.37 -2.32 19.34
N LYS A 487 1.83 -1.82 18.23
CA LYS A 487 2.15 -2.30 16.87
C LYS A 487 3.13 -1.41 16.14
N ARG A 488 3.23 -0.12 16.49
CA ARG A 488 4.20 0.83 15.92
C ARG A 488 5.43 0.98 16.82
N LEU A 489 5.87 -0.12 17.45
CA LEU A 489 7.18 -0.23 18.09
C LEU A 489 8.36 0.04 17.12
N ASP A 490 8.07 0.08 15.81
CA ASP A 490 8.93 0.50 14.71
C ASP A 490 8.10 1.34 13.70
N PRO A 491 8.63 2.46 13.15
CA PRO A 491 7.93 3.29 12.15
C PRO A 491 7.59 2.50 10.87
N ASN A 492 6.67 3.06 10.06
CA ASN A 492 5.98 2.39 8.95
C ASN A 492 6.88 1.60 7.98
N HIS A 493 6.29 0.72 7.18
CA HIS A 493 7.00 -0.16 6.22
C HIS A 493 7.96 0.59 5.27
N LEU A 494 7.77 1.90 5.05
CA LEU A 494 8.64 2.77 4.26
C LEU A 494 9.83 3.29 5.07
N THR A 495 9.64 3.68 6.33
CA THR A 495 10.72 3.99 7.28
C THR A 495 11.49 2.74 7.68
N ARG A 496 10.83 1.56 7.69
CA ARG A 496 11.44 0.23 7.74
C ARG A 496 12.15 -0.10 6.44
N LEU A 497 11.62 0.24 5.26
CA LEU A 497 12.36 0.11 4.01
C LEU A 497 13.63 0.98 4.04
N VAL A 498 13.52 2.21 4.55
CA VAL A 498 14.64 3.16 4.68
C VAL A 498 15.61 2.73 5.78
N ARG A 499 15.15 2.20 6.92
CA ARG A 499 15.98 1.60 7.99
C ARG A 499 16.61 0.32 7.48
N THR A 500 15.84 -0.69 7.07
CA THR A 500 16.30 -2.01 6.61
C THR A 500 17.16 -1.97 5.35
N LEU A 501 16.94 -1.03 4.42
CA LEU A 501 17.84 -0.88 3.27
C LEU A 501 19.17 -0.22 3.64
N PHE A 502 19.28 0.47 4.79
CA PHE A 502 20.44 1.34 5.07
C PHE A 502 20.94 1.39 6.53
N THR A 503 20.50 0.51 7.43
CA THR A 503 21.16 0.27 8.73
C THR A 503 22.20 -0.81 8.57
N PRO A 504 23.47 -0.40 8.62
CA PRO A 504 24.26 -0.87 9.73
C PRO A 504 24.76 0.29 10.59
N LEU A 505 24.58 0.08 11.90
CA LEU A 505 25.05 0.96 12.98
C LEU A 505 26.57 1.19 12.99
N GLU A 506 27.36 0.43 12.24
CA GLU A 506 28.81 0.67 12.09
C GLU A 506 29.11 1.97 11.34
N TRP A 507 28.17 2.49 10.55
CA TRP A 507 28.34 3.70 9.75
C TRP A 507 28.27 5.01 10.57
N LEU A 508 27.47 5.02 11.65
CA LEU A 508 27.34 6.15 12.58
C LEU A 508 28.61 6.39 13.42
N GLY A 509 29.49 5.39 13.54
CA GLY A 509 30.74 5.50 14.30
C GLY A 509 31.85 6.29 13.59
N ALA A 510 31.76 6.50 12.27
CA ALA A 510 32.82 7.13 11.47
C ALA A 510 32.59 8.62 11.16
N SER A 511 31.39 9.17 11.39
CA SER A 511 30.98 10.51 10.93
C SER A 511 31.07 11.63 12.00
N LEU A 512 31.93 11.50 13.00
CA LEU A 512 32.01 12.42 14.15
C LEU A 512 32.38 13.88 13.80
N GLY A 513 32.82 14.18 12.58
CA GLY A 513 33.19 15.54 12.15
C GLY A 513 32.04 16.44 11.66
N HIS A 514 30.84 15.91 11.37
CA HIS A 514 29.77 16.64 10.64
C HIS A 514 28.57 17.07 11.50
N PHE A 515 28.67 16.96 12.83
CA PHE A 515 27.56 17.28 13.74
C PHE A 515 27.22 18.78 13.80
N GLU A 516 28.15 19.71 13.56
CA GLU A 516 27.93 21.16 13.72
C GLU A 516 27.08 21.83 12.61
N ILE A 517 27.19 21.36 11.36
CA ILE A 517 26.41 21.93 10.24
C ILE A 517 24.96 21.43 10.28
N ILE A 518 24.76 20.17 10.67
CA ILE A 518 23.42 19.57 10.78
C ILE A 518 22.71 20.09 12.03
N SER A 519 23.42 20.27 13.15
CA SER A 519 22.83 20.86 14.36
C SER A 519 22.36 22.29 14.12
N SER A 520 23.15 23.13 13.45
CA SER A 520 22.76 24.52 13.12
C SER A 520 21.59 24.61 12.13
N LEU A 521 21.48 23.68 11.17
CA LEU A 521 20.32 23.54 10.28
C LEU A 521 19.05 23.10 11.02
N VAL A 522 19.17 22.14 11.93
CA VAL A 522 18.06 21.68 12.78
C VAL A 522 17.61 22.80 13.72
N GLU A 523 18.54 23.52 14.36
CA GLU A 523 18.22 24.68 15.22
C GLU A 523 17.52 25.80 14.45
N ARG A 524 17.96 26.12 13.23
CA ARG A 524 17.31 27.12 12.38
C ARG A 524 15.91 26.67 11.93
N SER A 525 15.72 25.37 11.70
CA SER A 525 14.41 24.80 11.35
C SER A 525 13.44 24.84 12.53
N LEU A 526 13.92 24.52 13.73
CA LEU A 526 13.15 24.62 14.98
C LEU A 526 12.79 26.08 15.32
N GLY A 527 13.64 27.06 14.98
CA GLY A 527 13.30 28.47 15.14
C GLY A 527 12.21 28.98 14.17
N ILE A 528 12.18 28.47 12.93
CA ILE A 528 11.11 28.78 11.96
C ILE A 528 9.79 28.13 12.40
N LEU A 529 9.88 26.90 12.90
CA LEU A 529 8.78 26.15 13.49
C LEU A 529 8.09 26.92 14.61
N ASP A 530 8.85 27.32 15.63
CA ASP A 530 8.34 28.02 16.81
C ASP A 530 7.63 29.33 16.42
N LYS A 531 8.24 30.09 15.51
CA LYS A 531 7.62 31.30 14.97
C LYS A 531 6.30 31.03 14.23
N ARG A 532 6.23 29.96 13.42
CA ARG A 532 5.01 29.58 12.68
C ARG A 532 3.87 29.15 13.60
N ILE A 533 4.19 28.43 14.68
CA ILE A 533 3.21 28.03 15.71
C ILE A 533 2.57 29.26 16.35
N GLN A 534 3.38 30.30 16.64
CA GLN A 534 2.91 31.53 17.28
C GLN A 534 2.08 32.44 16.36
N ASP A 535 2.32 32.39 15.04
CA ASP A 535 1.71 33.32 14.07
C ASP A 535 0.31 32.89 13.57
N ILE A 536 -0.18 31.68 13.90
CA ILE A 536 -1.43 31.12 13.34
C ILE A 536 -2.49 30.91 14.43
N ASP A 537 -3.65 31.54 14.24
CA ASP A 537 -4.86 31.33 15.05
C ASP A 537 -6.00 30.81 14.17
N LEU A 538 -6.56 29.65 14.52
CA LEU A 538 -7.65 29.00 13.78
C LEU A 538 -8.90 28.76 14.64
N ALA A 539 -8.97 29.31 15.85
CA ALA A 539 -10.04 29.03 16.80
C ALA A 539 -11.44 29.29 16.19
N ASP A 540 -11.67 30.49 15.65
CA ASP A 540 -12.95 30.88 15.07
C ASP A 540 -13.32 30.03 13.84
N GLN A 541 -12.33 29.69 13.00
CA GLN A 541 -12.56 28.88 11.80
C GLN A 541 -12.98 27.46 12.17
N VAL A 542 -12.30 26.83 13.12
CA VAL A 542 -12.62 25.47 13.57
C VAL A 542 -14.04 25.42 14.15
N VAL A 543 -14.43 26.43 14.94
CA VAL A 543 -15.79 26.52 15.49
C VAL A 543 -16.85 26.58 14.38
N GLU A 544 -16.62 27.34 13.32
CA GLU A 544 -17.54 27.43 12.18
C GLU A 544 -17.66 26.07 11.45
N GLU A 545 -16.57 25.35 11.25
CA GLU A 545 -16.57 24.06 10.54
C GLU A 545 -17.30 22.96 11.31
N TYR A 546 -17.13 22.89 12.63
CA TYR A 546 -17.90 21.96 13.46
C TYR A 546 -19.42 22.27 13.40
N ARG A 547 -19.80 23.56 13.38
CA ARG A 547 -21.21 23.95 13.20
C ARG A 547 -21.75 23.56 11.83
N GLU A 548 -20.96 23.74 10.77
CA GLU A 548 -21.32 23.29 9.41
C GLU A 548 -21.51 21.77 9.32
N ALA A 549 -20.73 21.00 10.07
CA ALA A 549 -20.88 19.55 10.21
C ALA A 549 -22.09 19.12 11.07
N GLY A 550 -22.86 20.08 11.60
CA GLY A 550 -24.04 19.83 12.43
C GLY A 550 -23.73 19.54 13.89
N ILE A 551 -22.52 19.88 14.36
CA ILE A 551 -22.10 19.72 15.75
C ILE A 551 -22.27 21.08 16.46
N GLU A 552 -23.08 21.10 17.51
CA GLU A 552 -23.37 22.32 18.27
C GLU A 552 -22.21 22.65 19.22
N ILE A 553 -21.33 23.58 18.82
CA ILE A 553 -20.33 24.20 19.69
C ILE A 553 -20.42 25.73 19.65
N ASP A 554 -20.29 26.38 20.81
CA ASP A 554 -20.41 27.83 20.96
C ASP A 554 -19.04 28.54 20.94
N SER A 555 -18.02 27.84 21.41
CA SER A 555 -16.64 28.29 21.59
C SER A 555 -15.63 27.20 21.23
N PHE A 556 -14.36 27.57 21.10
CA PHE A 556 -13.29 26.63 20.77
C PHE A 556 -13.06 25.61 21.90
N GLU A 557 -13.24 26.06 23.13
CA GLU A 557 -13.10 25.26 24.35
C GLU A 557 -14.11 24.11 24.40
N ASP A 558 -15.26 24.23 23.74
CA ASP A 558 -16.29 23.19 23.70
C ASP A 558 -15.85 21.94 22.94
N VAL A 559 -14.80 22.03 22.09
CA VAL A 559 -14.21 20.87 21.40
C VAL A 559 -13.72 19.82 22.41
N ALA A 560 -13.29 20.25 23.61
CA ALA A 560 -12.87 19.34 24.68
C ALA A 560 -13.98 18.42 25.19
N GLY A 561 -15.26 18.80 25.00
CA GLY A 561 -16.42 18.03 25.42
C GLY A 561 -16.94 17.05 24.38
N LEU A 562 -16.43 17.07 23.15
CA LEU A 562 -16.89 16.20 22.06
C LEU A 562 -16.48 14.73 22.29
N ASN A 563 -17.11 13.81 21.58
CA ASN A 563 -16.59 12.46 21.44
C ASN A 563 -15.63 12.37 20.25
N MET A 564 -14.71 11.40 20.30
CA MET A 564 -13.69 11.20 19.27
C MET A 564 -14.31 10.86 17.90
N GLY A 565 -15.48 10.22 17.89
CA GLY A 565 -16.22 9.94 16.65
C GLY A 565 -16.66 11.21 15.92
N GLN A 566 -17.08 12.24 16.66
CA GLN A 566 -17.47 13.55 16.13
C GLN A 566 -16.25 14.30 15.58
N ILE A 567 -15.13 14.31 16.32
CA ILE A 567 -13.87 14.91 15.86
C ILE A 567 -13.38 14.23 14.57
N ASP A 568 -13.38 12.89 14.54
CA ASP A 568 -12.98 12.13 13.37
C ASP A 568 -13.94 12.32 12.19
N ALA A 569 -15.24 12.45 12.42
CA ALA A 569 -16.22 12.72 11.38
C ALA A 569 -16.00 14.08 10.73
N THR A 570 -15.71 15.13 11.51
CA THR A 570 -15.37 16.46 11.00
C THR A 570 -14.06 16.42 10.19
N LEU A 571 -13.03 15.72 10.69
CA LEU A 571 -11.77 15.55 9.97
C LEU A 571 -11.92 14.74 8.68
N ARG A 572 -12.87 13.79 8.63
CA ARG A 572 -13.22 13.00 7.45
C ARG A 572 -14.01 13.79 6.41
N ASP A 573 -14.58 14.95 6.76
CA ASP A 573 -15.23 15.79 5.77
C ASP A 573 -14.20 16.30 4.75
N ARG A 574 -14.53 16.12 3.47
CA ARG A 574 -13.61 16.36 2.35
C ARG A 574 -13.22 17.82 2.26
N ARG A 575 -14.07 18.75 2.72
CA ARG A 575 -13.80 20.18 2.73
C ARG A 575 -12.73 20.55 3.77
N THR A 576 -12.83 19.98 4.97
CA THR A 576 -11.87 20.17 6.08
C THR A 576 -10.52 19.55 5.75
N MET A 577 -10.50 18.32 5.21
CA MET A 577 -9.26 17.70 4.72
C MET A 577 -8.62 18.51 3.57
N ARG A 578 -9.44 19.05 2.64
CA ARG A 578 -8.96 19.97 1.60
C ARG A 578 -8.42 21.29 2.13
N MET A 579 -8.91 21.82 3.25
CA MET A 579 -8.39 23.06 3.84
C MET A 579 -7.11 22.82 4.65
N LEU A 580 -7.04 21.71 5.40
CA LEU A 580 -5.82 21.23 6.05
C LEU A 580 -4.67 21.08 5.04
N LEU A 581 -4.98 20.55 3.86
CA LEU A 581 -4.02 20.37 2.76
C LEU A 581 -3.89 21.57 1.83
N GLY A 582 -4.94 22.39 1.70
CA GLY A 582 -5.01 23.55 0.81
C GLY A 582 -4.30 24.77 1.41
N ALA A 583 -4.23 24.87 2.73
CA ALA A 583 -3.44 25.89 3.39
C ALA A 583 -1.92 25.59 3.40
N VAL A 584 -1.52 24.33 3.23
CA VAL A 584 -0.14 23.95 2.85
C VAL A 584 0.23 24.57 1.50
N ALA A 585 -0.72 24.69 0.56
CA ALA A 585 -0.55 25.42 -0.69
C ALA A 585 -0.70 26.95 -0.51
N GLY A 586 -1.58 27.41 0.39
CA GLY A 586 -1.80 28.83 0.70
C GLY A 586 -0.68 29.51 1.48
N GLY A 587 0.02 28.80 2.37
CA GLY A 587 1.20 29.30 3.09
C GLY A 587 2.44 29.48 2.21
N LEU A 588 2.46 28.84 1.03
CA LEU A 588 3.48 29.00 0.00
C LEU A 588 3.26 30.25 -0.89
N SER A 589 2.11 30.92 -0.77
CA SER A 589 1.75 32.10 -1.59
C SER A 589 2.52 33.38 -1.25
N GLY A 590 3.33 33.41 -0.19
CA GLY A 590 4.17 34.55 0.19
C GLY A 590 5.56 34.62 -0.44
N GLY A 591 5.96 33.66 -1.29
CA GLY A 591 7.28 33.70 -1.94
C GLY A 591 7.75 32.43 -2.67
N LEU A 592 6.98 31.34 -2.65
CA LEU A 592 7.34 30.04 -3.24
C LEU A 592 6.36 29.58 -4.34
N ALA A 593 5.50 30.48 -4.81
CA ALA A 593 4.37 30.18 -5.68
C ALA A 593 4.63 29.81 -7.16
N PRO A 594 5.82 29.93 -7.81
CA PRO A 594 5.91 29.55 -9.22
C PRO A 594 5.95 28.03 -9.47
N PHE A 595 5.96 27.18 -8.44
CA PHE A 595 6.31 25.76 -8.58
C PHE A 595 5.37 24.82 -7.82
N GLY A 596 4.18 24.55 -8.36
CA GLY A 596 3.34 23.43 -7.88
C GLY A 596 4.09 22.09 -7.93
N TRP A 597 3.92 21.21 -6.94
CA TRP A 597 4.54 19.86 -6.71
C TRP A 597 6.06 19.74 -6.87
N ALA A 598 6.67 20.32 -7.91
CA ALA A 598 8.10 20.45 -8.15
C ALA A 598 8.84 21.26 -7.06
N ALA A 599 8.22 22.22 -6.36
CA ALA A 599 8.87 22.86 -5.20
C ALA A 599 8.92 21.94 -3.98
N LEU A 600 7.84 21.24 -3.65
CA LEU A 600 7.83 20.23 -2.58
C LEU A 600 8.90 19.16 -2.84
N SER A 601 9.09 18.82 -4.10
CA SER A 601 10.10 17.91 -4.60
C SER A 601 11.56 18.33 -4.30
N LEU A 602 11.79 19.65 -4.24
CA LEU A 602 13.10 20.28 -4.01
C LEU A 602 13.21 20.93 -2.62
N ALA A 603 12.13 20.89 -1.82
CA ALA A 603 12.08 21.48 -0.49
C ALA A 603 13.15 20.83 0.39
N ASP A 604 13.96 21.66 1.03
CA ASP A 604 14.93 21.21 2.02
C ASP A 604 14.20 20.67 3.28
N ALA A 605 14.95 19.99 4.16
CA ALA A 605 14.38 19.52 5.43
C ALA A 605 13.73 20.65 6.26
N PRO A 606 14.28 21.88 6.33
CA PRO A 606 13.62 23.03 6.99
C PRO A 606 12.20 23.33 6.48
N ILE A 607 12.00 23.42 5.15
CA ILE A 607 10.68 23.72 4.59
C ILE A 607 9.68 22.61 4.91
N LEU A 608 10.10 21.34 4.84
CA LEU A 608 9.21 20.24 5.22
C LEU A 608 8.84 20.25 6.69
N LEU A 609 9.77 20.61 7.56
CA LEU A 609 9.50 20.65 8.99
C LEU A 609 8.53 21.78 9.31
N ALA A 610 8.69 22.93 8.65
CA ALA A 610 7.72 24.02 8.73
C ALA A 610 6.32 23.59 8.24
N LEU A 611 6.24 22.81 7.15
CA LEU A 611 4.97 22.27 6.65
C LEU A 611 4.36 21.20 7.57
N SER A 612 5.19 20.27 8.03
CA SER A 612 4.77 19.20 8.95
C SER A 612 4.21 19.81 10.22
N ALA A 613 4.85 20.86 10.70
CA ALA A 613 4.37 21.60 11.85
C ALA A 613 3.12 22.43 11.60
N ASP A 614 2.97 23.06 10.44
CA ASP A 614 1.72 23.73 10.08
C ASP A 614 0.55 22.72 10.12
N ILE A 615 0.77 21.53 9.57
CA ILE A 615 -0.17 20.41 9.63
C ILE A 615 -0.43 20.00 11.08
N CYS A 616 0.62 19.74 11.88
CA CYS A 616 0.48 19.39 13.29
C CYS A 616 -0.32 20.43 14.07
N SER A 617 0.03 21.71 13.94
CA SER A 617 -0.65 22.83 14.60
C SER A 617 -2.12 22.90 14.23
N ARG A 618 -2.47 22.68 12.95
CA ARG A 618 -3.87 22.61 12.53
C ARG A 618 -4.59 21.42 13.15
N PHE A 619 -3.96 20.25 13.17
CA PHE A 619 -4.51 19.09 13.86
C PHE A 619 -4.73 19.38 15.34
N CYS A 620 -3.80 20.07 16.03
CA CYS A 620 -4.00 20.53 17.41
C CYS A 620 -5.28 21.34 17.53
N TRP A 621 -5.49 22.32 16.64
CA TRP A 621 -6.71 23.13 16.61
C TRP A 621 -7.98 22.27 16.46
N TYR A 622 -8.04 21.33 15.50
CA TYR A 622 -9.23 20.48 15.34
C TYR A 622 -9.51 19.54 16.54
N TYR A 623 -8.47 19.17 17.29
CA TYR A 623 -8.61 18.40 18.54
C TYR A 623 -8.87 19.30 19.77
N GLY A 624 -8.99 20.61 19.57
CA GLY A 624 -9.30 21.57 20.64
C GLY A 624 -8.07 21.96 21.47
N PHE A 625 -6.86 21.85 20.94
CA PHE A 625 -5.62 22.29 21.58
C PHE A 625 -5.08 23.54 20.87
N ASP A 626 -4.89 24.63 21.59
CA ASP A 626 -4.17 25.80 21.08
C ASP A 626 -2.66 25.49 21.09
N PRO A 627 -2.00 25.33 19.92
CA PRO A 627 -0.59 25.03 19.85
C PRO A 627 0.30 26.20 20.34
N ARG A 628 -0.24 27.40 20.54
CA ARG A 628 0.48 28.53 21.15
C ARG A 628 0.58 28.38 22.66
N GLU A 629 -0.43 27.79 23.28
CA GLU A 629 -0.46 27.43 24.71
C GLU A 629 0.24 26.10 24.96
N HIS A 630 0.23 25.21 23.95
CA HIS A 630 0.88 23.89 23.95
C HIS A 630 1.92 23.74 22.83
N PRO A 631 3.01 24.55 22.83
CA PRO A 631 4.01 24.53 21.76
C PRO A 631 4.77 23.19 21.66
N GLU A 632 4.72 22.36 22.71
CA GLU A 632 5.29 21.02 22.74
C GLU A 632 4.53 20.01 21.87
N LEU A 633 3.21 20.18 21.64
CA LEU A 633 2.39 19.18 20.95
C LEU A 633 2.79 18.97 19.48
N PRO A 634 2.98 20.03 18.65
CA PRO A 634 3.47 19.84 17.29
C PRO A 634 4.83 19.14 17.23
N ILE A 635 5.69 19.42 18.21
CA ILE A 635 7.05 18.84 18.33
C ILE A 635 6.96 17.35 18.68
N GLU A 636 6.12 16.99 19.63
CA GLU A 636 5.85 15.61 20.05
C GLU A 636 5.28 14.77 18.89
N ILE A 637 4.33 15.32 18.14
CA ILE A 637 3.77 14.65 16.96
C ILE A 637 4.87 14.32 15.94
N ILE A 638 5.74 15.29 15.65
CA ILE A 638 6.88 15.09 14.73
C ILE A 638 7.85 14.05 15.29
N ALA A 639 8.10 14.07 16.60
CA ALA A 639 8.96 13.09 17.27
C ALA A 639 8.42 11.66 17.13
N VAL A 640 7.12 11.46 17.36
CA VAL A 640 6.45 10.16 17.22
C VAL A 640 6.39 9.72 15.75
N ALA A 641 6.17 10.64 14.82
CA ALA A 641 6.18 10.35 13.39
C ALA A 641 7.54 9.79 12.92
N LEU A 642 8.64 10.39 13.40
CA LEU A 642 10.00 10.05 12.99
C LEU A 642 10.60 8.89 13.79
N GLY A 643 10.31 8.80 15.08
CA GLY A 643 10.93 7.86 16.02
C GLY A 643 10.11 6.60 16.33
N GLY A 644 8.80 6.62 16.03
CA GLY A 644 7.85 5.57 16.44
C GLY A 644 7.23 5.84 17.82
N SER A 645 6.48 4.87 18.35
CA SER A 645 5.65 5.06 19.56
C SER A 645 6.38 4.98 20.90
N ARG A 646 7.71 4.93 20.92
CA ARG A 646 8.48 4.82 22.17
C ARG A 646 8.52 6.18 22.87
N ALA A 647 8.29 6.22 24.17
CA ALA A 647 8.40 7.45 24.96
C ALA A 647 9.81 8.09 24.87
N GLU A 648 10.85 7.27 24.74
CA GLU A 648 12.23 7.70 24.48
C GLU A 648 12.35 8.56 23.20
N ALA A 649 11.51 8.33 22.17
CA ALA A 649 11.57 9.09 20.92
C ALA A 649 11.20 10.58 21.07
N ILE A 650 10.53 10.94 22.17
CA ILE A 650 10.04 12.29 22.46
C ILE A 650 11.13 13.16 23.13
N GLU A 651 12.26 12.55 23.55
CA GLU A 651 13.37 13.32 24.10
C GLU A 651 13.91 14.34 23.08
N PRO A 652 14.13 15.62 23.46
CA PRO A 652 14.59 16.65 22.54
C PRO A 652 15.89 16.29 21.82
N MET A 653 16.76 15.51 22.48
CA MET A 653 18.02 15.04 21.91
C MET A 653 17.80 13.92 20.88
N LEU A 654 16.86 13.00 21.13
CA LEU A 654 16.48 11.94 20.19
C LEU A 654 15.64 12.47 19.04
N LEU A 655 14.82 13.50 19.25
CA LEU A 655 14.16 14.22 18.16
C LEU A 655 15.20 14.90 17.26
N ARG A 656 16.18 15.61 17.82
CA ARG A 656 17.28 16.21 17.05
C ARG A 656 18.07 15.14 16.28
N GLN A 657 18.29 13.97 16.89
CA GLN A 657 18.94 12.83 16.26
C GLN A 657 18.07 12.21 15.14
N ASN A 658 16.78 12.01 15.35
CA ASN A 658 15.88 11.45 14.35
C ASN A 658 15.65 12.42 13.19
N LEU A 659 15.60 13.72 13.46
CA LEU A 659 15.53 14.78 12.46
C LEU A 659 16.82 14.91 11.67
N SER A 660 17.98 14.85 12.34
CA SER A 660 19.27 14.85 11.66
C SER A 660 19.44 13.59 10.81
N GLU A 661 19.05 12.42 11.31
CA GLU A 661 19.03 11.17 10.56
C GLU A 661 18.08 11.24 9.36
N TYR A 662 16.88 11.81 9.52
CA TYR A 662 15.92 11.97 8.43
C TYR A 662 16.41 12.97 7.38
N ALA A 663 16.91 14.13 7.80
CA ALA A 663 17.45 15.16 6.90
C ALA A 663 18.69 14.66 6.14
N LEU A 664 19.57 13.92 6.82
CA LEU A 664 20.75 13.27 6.25
C LEU A 664 20.34 12.18 5.25
N ARG A 665 19.38 11.30 5.60
CA ARG A 665 18.90 10.24 4.70
C ARG A 665 18.19 10.80 3.47
N LYS A 666 17.38 11.85 3.63
CA LYS A 666 16.70 12.53 2.51
C LYS A 666 17.70 13.21 1.58
N SER A 667 18.70 13.92 2.11
CA SER A 667 19.71 14.60 1.30
C SER A 667 20.59 13.61 0.54
N LEU A 668 20.96 12.49 1.17
CA LEU A 668 21.66 11.37 0.51
C LEU A 668 20.82 10.77 -0.63
N MET A 669 19.53 10.51 -0.39
CA MET A 669 18.64 9.91 -1.39
C MET A 669 18.38 10.84 -2.60
N VAL A 670 18.30 12.16 -2.38
CA VAL A 670 18.19 13.16 -3.48
C VAL A 670 19.51 13.29 -4.24
N GLY A 671 20.65 13.24 -3.54
CA GLY A 671 21.99 13.24 -4.13
C GLY A 671 22.23 12.02 -5.02
N ALA A 672 21.85 10.82 -4.56
CA ALA A 672 21.98 9.57 -5.30
C ALA A 672 21.23 9.60 -6.65
N VAL A 673 20.04 10.21 -6.70
CA VAL A 673 19.26 10.36 -7.93
C VAL A 673 19.80 11.46 -8.85
N ALA A 674 20.26 12.59 -8.29
CA ALA A 674 20.84 13.70 -9.05
C ALA A 674 22.13 13.31 -9.78
N HIS A 675 22.95 12.43 -9.19
CA HIS A 675 24.17 11.90 -9.80
C HIS A 675 23.95 10.74 -10.78
N GLY A 676 22.70 10.39 -11.09
CA GLY A 676 22.37 9.43 -12.16
C GLY A 676 22.69 7.98 -11.86
N SER A 677 22.98 7.65 -10.59
CA SER A 677 23.16 6.26 -10.16
C SER A 677 21.84 5.48 -10.29
N VAL A 678 20.72 6.10 -9.88
CA VAL A 678 19.38 5.51 -9.99
C VAL A 678 18.82 5.71 -11.40
N THR A 679 19.14 4.80 -12.31
CA THR A 679 18.43 4.70 -13.60
C THR A 679 17.50 3.48 -13.69
N GLN A 680 16.27 3.76 -14.12
CA GLN A 680 15.15 2.88 -14.51
C GLN A 680 14.35 2.11 -13.45
N MET A 681 14.93 1.61 -12.36
CA MET A 681 14.13 0.87 -11.35
C MET A 681 13.48 1.82 -10.34
N GLY A 682 14.26 2.72 -9.73
CA GLY A 682 13.74 3.75 -8.80
C GLY A 682 12.64 4.60 -9.41
N ALA A 683 12.80 5.07 -10.66
CA ALA A 683 11.75 5.83 -11.34
C ALA A 683 10.43 5.05 -11.57
N ARG A 684 10.46 3.71 -11.64
CA ARG A 684 9.28 2.84 -11.85
C ARG A 684 8.63 2.42 -10.54
N THR A 685 9.40 2.05 -9.52
CA THR A 685 8.87 1.75 -8.18
C THR A 685 8.27 3.02 -7.56
N LEU A 686 8.90 4.16 -7.81
CA LEU A 686 8.42 5.46 -7.33
C LEU A 686 7.23 6.00 -8.13
N GLY A 687 7.18 5.76 -9.44
CA GLY A 687 6.00 6.04 -10.26
C GLY A 687 4.79 5.16 -9.89
N ARG A 688 5.03 3.94 -9.39
CA ARG A 688 3.99 3.06 -8.83
C ARG A 688 3.57 3.47 -7.42
N PHE A 689 4.52 3.89 -6.58
CA PHE A 689 4.23 4.47 -5.27
C PHE A 689 3.38 5.73 -5.41
N MET A 690 3.78 6.67 -6.27
CA MET A 690 2.96 7.84 -6.61
C MET A 690 1.62 7.47 -7.26
N GLN A 691 1.46 6.35 -7.96
CA GLN A 691 0.14 5.93 -8.46
C GLN A 691 -0.76 5.27 -7.39
N GLN A 692 -0.17 4.55 -6.43
CA GLN A 692 -0.88 3.94 -5.31
C GLN A 692 -1.27 4.98 -4.26
N GLN A 693 -0.40 5.95 -4.04
CA GLN A 693 -0.56 7.05 -3.12
C GLN A 693 -1.02 8.34 -3.79
N LEU A 694 -1.25 8.48 -5.11
CA LEU A 694 -1.91 9.68 -5.71
C LEU A 694 -3.19 9.40 -6.51
N GLY A 695 -3.62 8.15 -6.63
CA GLY A 695 -4.80 7.79 -7.43
C GLY A 695 -4.61 7.97 -8.95
N PRO A 696 -5.50 7.40 -9.80
CA PRO A 696 -5.31 7.35 -11.25
C PRO A 696 -5.53 8.69 -11.97
N GLN A 697 -6.24 9.65 -11.37
CA GLN A 697 -6.59 10.93 -12.00
C GLN A 697 -5.51 12.00 -11.76
N ALA A 698 -4.98 12.15 -10.54
CA ALA A 698 -3.82 13.01 -10.28
C ALA A 698 -2.57 12.56 -11.05
N SER A 699 -2.35 11.25 -11.20
CA SER A 699 -1.27 10.71 -12.05
C SER A 699 -1.39 11.14 -13.52
N LYS A 700 -2.61 11.28 -14.05
CA LYS A 700 -2.84 11.83 -15.40
C LYS A 700 -2.58 13.32 -15.45
N GLN A 701 -3.03 14.09 -14.46
CA GLN A 701 -2.80 15.54 -14.41
C GLN A 701 -1.31 15.87 -14.28
N VAL A 702 -0.56 15.15 -13.42
CA VAL A 702 0.90 15.27 -13.30
C VAL A 702 1.60 14.90 -14.61
N ASN A 703 1.15 13.86 -15.30
CA ASN A 703 1.68 13.49 -16.63
C ASN A 703 1.36 14.53 -17.71
N ASP A 704 0.20 15.19 -17.66
CA ASP A 704 -0.19 16.24 -18.59
C ASP A 704 0.51 17.57 -18.28
N LEU A 705 0.78 17.88 -17.02
CA LEU A 705 1.57 19.04 -16.58
C LEU A 705 3.06 18.87 -16.94
N ALA A 706 3.61 17.66 -16.75
CA ALA A 706 4.93 17.28 -17.23
C ALA A 706 5.02 17.36 -18.76
N ARG A 707 3.98 16.93 -19.49
CA ARG A 707 3.92 17.09 -20.96
C ARG A 707 3.84 18.56 -21.37
N ARG A 708 3.06 19.39 -20.69
CA ARG A 708 2.91 20.83 -21.01
C ARG A 708 4.20 21.61 -20.74
N ALA A 709 4.88 21.34 -19.64
CA ALA A 709 6.20 21.90 -19.32
C ALA A 709 7.28 21.47 -20.33
N VAL A 710 7.17 20.25 -20.87
CA VAL A 710 8.06 19.73 -21.92
C VAL A 710 7.75 20.34 -23.30
N THR A 711 6.54 20.84 -23.54
CA THR A 711 6.15 21.38 -24.87
C THR A 711 6.49 22.85 -25.11
N SER A 712 6.62 23.71 -24.09
CA SER A 712 6.72 25.17 -24.33
C SER A 712 8.11 25.67 -24.74
N ASN A 713 9.20 24.90 -24.59
CA ASN A 713 10.54 25.36 -24.97
C ASN A 713 11.48 24.34 -25.66
N PHE A 714 11.06 23.09 -25.91
CA PHE A 714 11.99 22.02 -26.29
C PHE A 714 11.92 21.49 -27.73
N GLN A 715 10.96 21.93 -28.56
CA GLN A 715 10.84 21.41 -29.93
C GLN A 715 12.00 21.81 -30.86
N ARG A 716 12.79 22.85 -30.50
CA ARG A 716 13.88 23.32 -31.36
C ARG A 716 15.28 22.78 -30.99
N ARG A 717 15.42 22.03 -29.91
CA ARG A 717 16.72 21.46 -29.45
C ARG A 717 16.70 19.96 -29.16
N ALA A 718 15.59 19.27 -29.41
CA ALA A 718 15.44 17.83 -29.15
C ALA A 718 16.04 16.91 -30.23
N ALA A 719 16.59 17.46 -31.32
CA ALA A 719 17.17 16.64 -32.38
C ALA A 719 18.62 16.18 -32.12
N GLU A 720 19.34 16.72 -31.12
CA GLU A 720 20.80 16.48 -30.98
C GLU A 720 21.35 16.28 -29.55
N ALA A 721 20.60 15.78 -28.55
CA ALA A 721 21.21 15.45 -27.25
C ALA A 721 20.65 14.21 -26.51
N VAL A 722 21.59 13.41 -26.02
CA VAL A 722 21.58 12.20 -25.15
C VAL A 722 20.62 12.28 -23.93
N PRO A 723 20.25 11.16 -23.26
CA PRO A 723 19.19 11.05 -22.23
C PRO A 723 19.43 11.76 -20.88
N SER A 724 20.35 12.72 -20.78
CA SER A 724 20.78 13.35 -19.52
C SER A 724 19.80 14.37 -18.94
N LYS A 725 18.69 14.69 -19.62
CA LYS A 725 17.75 15.75 -19.21
C LYS A 725 16.52 15.27 -18.44
N ALA A 726 16.34 13.95 -18.26
CA ALA A 726 15.23 13.38 -17.51
C ALA A 726 15.53 13.18 -16.00
N LEU A 727 16.81 13.23 -15.60
CA LEU A 727 17.28 12.94 -14.24
C LEU A 727 16.80 13.94 -13.17
N PRO A 728 16.80 15.28 -13.40
CA PRO A 728 16.31 16.24 -12.39
C PRO A 728 14.84 16.04 -12.04
N ILE A 729 14.04 15.55 -12.98
CA ILE A 729 12.60 15.30 -12.81
C ILE A 729 12.37 14.07 -11.93
N VAL A 730 13.23 13.04 -12.01
CA VAL A 730 13.13 11.83 -11.17
C VAL A 730 13.58 12.12 -9.73
N GLY A 731 14.63 12.92 -9.54
CA GLY A 731 15.10 13.33 -8.21
C GLY A 731 14.09 14.20 -7.47
N ALA A 732 13.50 15.14 -8.21
CA ALA A 732 12.31 15.89 -7.78
C ALA A 732 11.19 14.94 -7.32
N LEU A 733 10.70 14.08 -8.19
CA LEU A 733 9.59 13.16 -7.87
C LEU A 733 9.89 12.28 -6.64
N LEU A 734 11.14 11.86 -6.46
CA LEU A 734 11.58 11.06 -5.31
C LEU A 734 11.59 11.89 -4.01
N GLY A 735 12.15 13.08 -4.05
CA GLY A 735 12.03 14.05 -2.95
C GLY A 735 10.58 14.29 -2.57
N ALA A 736 9.69 14.50 -3.54
CA ALA A 736 8.27 14.70 -3.29
C ALA A 736 7.60 13.49 -2.65
N SER A 737 7.93 12.26 -3.08
CA SER A 737 7.32 11.04 -2.53
C SER A 737 7.73 10.76 -1.08
N LEU A 738 8.97 11.03 -0.70
CA LEU A 738 9.42 10.94 0.69
C LEU A 738 8.74 11.99 1.55
N ASN A 739 8.53 13.18 1.00
CA ASN A 739 7.86 14.26 1.69
C ASN A 739 6.37 13.94 1.91
N VAL A 740 5.72 13.31 0.93
CA VAL A 740 4.35 12.80 1.08
C VAL A 740 4.28 11.68 2.12
N ALA A 741 5.25 10.76 2.12
CA ALA A 741 5.31 9.70 3.11
C ALA A 741 5.52 10.23 4.53
N LEU A 742 6.40 11.23 4.70
CA LEU A 742 6.58 11.93 5.97
C LEU A 742 5.29 12.63 6.39
N ILE A 743 4.63 13.35 5.48
CA ILE A 743 3.35 14.00 5.77
C ILE A 743 2.31 12.97 6.22
N TYR A 744 2.27 11.80 5.60
CA TYR A 744 1.40 10.70 6.01
C TYR A 744 1.73 10.20 7.42
N ASP A 745 3.00 9.96 7.71
CA ASP A 745 3.48 9.55 9.03
C ASP A 745 3.17 10.62 10.10
N VAL A 746 3.30 11.89 9.74
CA VAL A 746 2.95 13.04 10.59
C VAL A 746 1.45 13.09 10.85
N CYS A 747 0.59 12.92 9.85
CA CYS A 747 -0.86 12.88 10.05
C CYS A 747 -1.30 11.70 10.93
N GLU A 748 -0.72 10.51 10.72
CA GLU A 748 -1.02 9.32 11.52
C GLU A 748 -0.56 9.49 12.98
N ALA A 749 0.65 10.03 13.18
CA ALA A 749 1.16 10.37 14.50
C ALA A 749 0.36 11.49 15.17
N ALA A 750 -0.09 12.49 14.40
CA ALA A 750 -0.91 13.60 14.90
C ALA A 750 -2.21 13.05 15.46
N GLN A 751 -2.90 12.18 14.71
CA GLN A 751 -4.12 11.54 15.17
C GLN A 751 -3.87 10.71 16.43
N ALA A 752 -2.79 9.92 16.50
CA ALA A 752 -2.50 9.10 17.67
C ALA A 752 -2.14 9.92 18.92
N VAL A 753 -1.23 10.89 18.81
CA VAL A 753 -0.76 11.73 19.91
C VAL A 753 -1.87 12.64 20.42
N LEU A 754 -2.60 13.29 19.51
CA LEU A 754 -3.69 14.18 19.90
C LEU A 754 -4.89 13.41 20.44
N THR A 755 -5.16 12.20 19.95
CA THR A 755 -6.15 11.32 20.60
C THR A 755 -5.72 10.97 22.01
N ASP A 756 -4.46 10.60 22.25
CA ASP A 756 -3.95 10.28 23.59
C ASP A 756 -4.07 11.48 24.55
N ARG A 757 -3.71 12.68 24.08
CA ARG A 757 -3.89 13.95 24.81
C ARG A 757 -5.35 14.32 25.04
N PHE A 758 -6.21 14.09 24.06
CA PHE A 758 -7.63 14.34 24.18
C PHE A 758 -8.25 13.43 25.24
N LEU A 759 -7.89 12.14 25.22
CA LEU A 759 -8.32 11.16 26.22
C LEU A 759 -7.80 11.52 27.63
N GLU A 760 -6.54 11.97 27.76
CA GLU A 760 -5.99 12.49 29.02
C GLU A 760 -6.80 13.66 29.57
N ARG A 761 -7.10 14.66 28.71
CA ARG A 761 -7.88 15.83 29.10
C ARG A 761 -9.30 15.46 29.53
N LYS A 762 -9.93 14.51 28.84
CA LYS A 762 -11.32 14.11 29.07
C LYS A 762 -11.49 13.12 30.23
N TYR A 763 -10.52 12.23 30.42
CA TYR A 763 -10.57 11.15 31.41
C TYR A 763 -9.36 11.25 32.36
N PRO A 764 -9.53 11.77 33.60
CA PRO A 764 -8.42 11.96 34.55
C PRO A 764 -7.67 10.68 34.96
N GLU A 765 -8.31 9.52 34.80
CA GLU A 765 -7.70 8.21 35.07
C GLU A 765 -6.85 7.70 33.88
N TRP A 766 -6.95 8.33 32.70
CA TRP A 766 -6.19 7.95 31.52
C TRP A 766 -4.71 8.26 31.68
N ILE A 767 -3.90 7.21 31.79
CA ILE A 767 -2.45 7.35 31.79
C ILE A 767 -1.99 7.51 30.35
N ARG A 768 -1.49 8.71 30.04
CA ARG A 768 -0.91 9.06 28.76
C ARG A 768 0.14 8.05 28.33
N LYS A 769 0.09 7.63 27.08
CA LYS A 769 1.00 6.64 26.49
C LYS A 769 2.21 7.28 25.81
N PHE A 770 2.08 8.56 25.42
CA PHE A 770 3.17 9.37 24.84
C PHE A 770 3.75 10.38 25.83
N ASP A 771 3.78 10.08 27.13
CA ASP A 771 4.34 10.99 28.13
C ASP A 771 5.83 10.68 28.42
N PRO A 772 6.75 11.64 28.20
CA PRO A 772 8.17 11.45 28.50
C PRO A 772 8.46 11.29 30.00
N GLU A 773 7.61 11.80 30.90
CA GLU A 773 7.86 11.77 32.36
C GLU A 773 7.46 10.43 33.01
N THR A 774 6.36 9.81 32.58
CA THR A 774 5.86 8.54 33.16
C THR A 774 6.71 7.31 32.86
N HIS A 775 7.62 7.39 31.88
CA HIS A 775 8.46 6.25 31.46
C HIS A 775 9.88 6.24 32.05
N GLY A 776 10.18 7.12 33.01
CA GLY A 776 11.44 7.08 33.76
C GLY A 776 12.63 7.62 32.97
N ALA A 777 12.47 8.80 32.37
CA ALA A 777 13.64 9.60 32.03
C ALA A 777 14.45 9.82 33.34
N PRO A 778 15.77 9.52 33.35
CA PRO A 778 16.59 9.82 34.52
C PRO A 778 16.46 11.31 34.83
N ASP A 779 16.28 11.65 36.10
CA ASP A 779 16.24 13.02 36.59
C ASP A 779 17.57 13.72 36.24
N ILE A 780 17.59 14.50 35.16
CA ILE A 780 18.70 15.39 34.80
C ILE A 780 18.37 16.79 35.32
N SER A 781 18.04 16.91 36.61
CA SER A 781 18.26 18.17 37.31
C SER A 781 19.77 18.41 37.35
N LEU A 782 20.24 19.41 36.60
CA LEU A 782 21.61 19.90 36.68
C LEU A 782 21.84 20.55 38.07
N ASP A 783 22.29 19.74 39.02
CA ASP A 783 23.05 20.16 40.21
C ASP A 783 24.54 19.79 40.06
#